data_AF-A0A8B6BZI3-F1
#
_entry.id   AF-A0A8B6BZI3-F1
#
_cell.length_a   1.000
_cell.length_b   1.000
_cell.length_c   1.000
_cell.angle_alpha   90.00
_cell.angle_beta   90.00
_cell.angle_gamma   90.00
#
_symmetry.space_group_name_H-M   'P 1'
#
loop_
_entity.id
_entity.type
_entity.pdbx_description
1 polymer ?
#
loop_
_entity_poly.entity_id
_entity_poly.type
_entity_poly.pdbx_seq_one_letter_code
_entity_poly.pdbx_strand_id
1 'polypeptide(L)'
;MHLGSAFSIIMKLGDLFQKWSEFVRAVDPDLITGYNIQNFDFPYLINRALTLKVKEFPYLGRISGIQSVIKEAMIQSKQMGRRENKIINIEGRVQFDLLQILLRDYKLRSYTLNAVSFHFLQEQKEDVQHSIITDLQNGTDQTRRRLAVYCLKDAILPLRLLGQQIKVISQLLRKAKEQDLVLPTQRVDPGDEYEGATVIEPNKGYYNMPIATLDFSSLYPSIMMAHNLCYTTLLTQNTIQKEGLTPDQFIKTPSGNLFIKSTMRKGLLPEILEHLLGARKQAKSDLKKETDPFKKQVLDGRQLALKISANSVYGFTGAQVGKLPCLEISQSVTAFGRMMIEQTKCYVEETYTIANGYKHDAKVIYGDTDSVMCKFGVESVEDAMKLGQEAAEFISEKFVKPIKLEFEKVYFPYLLINKKRYAGLYWTNPVKYDKMDCKGIETVRRDNSPLVANLINMCLQMILIDRDPDGATEYAKQTISDLLCNRIDISQLVITKELSKTDDEYVGKQAHVELANRIKKRDPGSAPQLGDRVPYVIIAASKKTPAFMKSEDPIYVLENNIPIDTSYYLDNQLSKPLLRIFEPILGEKKAESVLLKGDHTRTKTFVTSKVGGLSAFTKKRETCVGCRAVLDREGAVCNYCKSRESQIYQKEISHLNVLEEKFSRLWTQCQRCQGSLHEDVLCTSRDCPIFYMRKKVQKDLEDHGKLIARFGDPEW
;
A
#
# COMPACT_ATOMS: atom_id res chain seq x y z
N MET A 1 2.25 -28.54 -17.62
CA MET A 1 3.09 -28.33 -18.82
C MET A 1 4.51 -28.69 -18.46
N HIS A 2 5.06 -29.76 -19.05
CA HIS A 2 6.49 -30.04 -18.99
C HIS A 2 7.21 -28.97 -19.83
N LEU A 3 7.71 -27.90 -19.18
CA LEU A 3 8.72 -27.03 -19.78
C LEU A 3 10.00 -27.85 -19.88
N GLY A 4 10.30 -28.38 -21.06
CA GLY A 4 11.60 -28.97 -21.35
C GLY A 4 12.66 -27.88 -21.27
N SER A 5 13.43 -27.85 -20.18
CA SER A 5 14.55 -26.93 -20.02
C SER A 5 15.73 -27.40 -20.88
N ALA A 6 15.79 -26.92 -22.13
CA ALA A 6 16.97 -27.05 -22.97
C ALA A 6 17.97 -25.94 -22.60
N PHE A 7 19.20 -26.31 -22.22
CA PHE A 7 20.29 -25.36 -22.01
C PHE A 7 21.18 -25.32 -23.25
N SER A 8 21.52 -24.12 -23.71
CA SER A 8 22.50 -23.89 -24.79
C SER A 8 23.58 -22.96 -24.29
N ILE A 9 24.83 -23.40 -24.35
CA ILE A 9 26.00 -22.59 -23.94
C ILE A 9 26.53 -21.87 -25.18
N ILE A 10 26.72 -20.56 -25.08
CA ILE A 10 27.17 -19.71 -26.18
C ILE A 10 28.37 -18.91 -25.70
N MET A 11 29.48 -18.98 -26.46
CA MET A 11 30.78 -18.44 -26.05
C MET A 11 30.90 -16.92 -26.28
N LYS A 12 30.16 -16.37 -27.25
CA LYS A 12 30.20 -14.95 -27.60
C LYS A 12 28.85 -14.30 -27.35
N LEU A 13 28.88 -13.11 -26.75
CA LEU A 13 27.66 -12.36 -26.46
C LEU A 13 26.89 -12.01 -27.74
N GLY A 14 27.57 -11.61 -28.82
CA GLY A 14 26.91 -11.32 -30.11
C GLY A 14 26.07 -12.49 -30.64
N ASP A 15 26.62 -13.70 -30.58
CA ASP A 15 25.94 -14.93 -31.03
C ASP A 15 24.72 -15.26 -30.14
N LEU A 16 24.77 -14.92 -28.84
CA LEU A 16 23.64 -15.08 -27.92
C LEU A 16 22.48 -14.15 -28.31
N PHE A 17 22.78 -12.87 -28.58
CA PHE A 17 21.78 -11.91 -29.06
C PHE A 17 21.15 -12.39 -30.38
N GLN A 18 21.97 -12.85 -31.33
CA GLN A 18 21.49 -13.38 -32.60
C GLN A 18 20.55 -14.57 -32.40
N LYS A 19 21.00 -15.63 -31.69
CA LYS A 19 20.20 -16.82 -31.42
C LYS A 19 18.91 -16.52 -30.65
N TRP A 20 18.93 -15.57 -29.72
CA TRP A 20 17.71 -15.17 -29.02
C TRP A 20 16.71 -14.47 -29.95
N SER A 21 17.18 -13.60 -30.85
CA SER A 21 16.31 -12.95 -31.84
C SER A 21 15.72 -13.96 -32.84
N GLU A 22 16.51 -14.95 -33.26
CA GLU A 22 16.06 -16.07 -34.10
C GLU A 22 15.02 -16.93 -33.37
N PHE A 23 15.25 -17.22 -32.09
CA PHE A 23 14.31 -17.94 -31.24
C PHE A 23 12.97 -17.20 -31.13
N VAL A 24 12.97 -15.89 -30.87
CA VAL A 24 11.73 -15.10 -30.81
C VAL A 24 10.98 -15.12 -32.14
N ARG A 25 11.69 -15.05 -33.28
CA ARG A 25 11.08 -15.17 -34.61
C ARG A 25 10.52 -16.58 -34.89
N ALA A 26 11.23 -17.62 -34.45
CA ALA A 26 10.84 -19.01 -34.67
C ALA A 26 9.65 -19.43 -33.79
N VAL A 27 9.61 -18.99 -32.53
CA VAL A 27 8.48 -19.23 -31.61
C VAL A 27 7.26 -18.40 -31.99
N ASP A 28 7.48 -17.22 -32.56
CA ASP A 28 6.46 -16.25 -32.95
C ASP A 28 5.41 -15.94 -31.87
N PRO A 29 5.79 -15.44 -30.67
CA PRO A 29 4.84 -15.18 -29.60
C PRO A 29 3.86 -14.04 -29.93
N ASP A 30 2.57 -14.27 -29.68
CA ASP A 30 1.52 -13.24 -29.78
C ASP A 30 1.61 -12.20 -28.66
N LEU A 31 1.92 -12.66 -27.45
CA LEU A 31 2.02 -11.85 -26.25
C LEU A 31 3.40 -12.02 -25.62
N ILE A 32 4.07 -10.90 -25.36
CA ILE A 32 5.33 -10.86 -24.64
C ILE A 32 5.09 -10.20 -23.29
N THR A 33 5.52 -10.88 -22.23
CA THR A 33 5.27 -10.46 -20.87
C THR A 33 6.47 -10.71 -19.97
N GLY A 34 6.46 -10.10 -18.80
CA GLY A 34 7.54 -10.12 -17.83
C GLY A 34 7.33 -9.04 -16.78
N TYR A 35 8.39 -8.68 -16.07
CA TYR A 35 8.35 -7.69 -15.00
C TYR A 35 9.37 -6.58 -15.28
N ASN A 36 8.90 -5.36 -15.53
CA ASN A 36 9.75 -4.21 -15.89
C ASN A 36 10.47 -4.32 -17.26
N ILE A 37 9.91 -5.13 -18.16
CA ILE A 37 10.49 -5.39 -19.50
C ILE A 37 10.58 -4.13 -20.36
N GLN A 38 9.64 -3.19 -20.19
CA GLN A 38 9.57 -1.98 -21.01
C GLN A 38 10.66 -0.98 -20.64
N ASN A 39 10.93 -0.81 -19.35
CA ASN A 39 11.86 0.21 -18.87
C ASN A 39 13.29 -0.30 -18.69
N PHE A 40 13.48 -1.61 -18.52
CA PHE A 40 14.78 -2.22 -18.28
C PHE A 40 15.21 -3.20 -19.37
N ASP A 41 14.53 -4.35 -19.52
CA ASP A 41 15.04 -5.47 -20.31
C ASP A 41 15.23 -5.12 -21.79
N PHE A 42 14.16 -4.70 -22.48
CA PHE A 42 14.25 -4.40 -23.91
C PHE A 42 15.15 -3.20 -24.23
N PRO A 43 15.10 -2.07 -23.49
CA PRO A 43 16.05 -0.98 -23.71
C PRO A 43 17.51 -1.42 -23.54
N TYR A 44 17.79 -2.24 -22.52
CA TYR A 44 19.14 -2.77 -22.30
C TYR A 44 19.58 -3.66 -23.46
N LEU A 45 18.73 -4.60 -23.88
CA LEU A 45 19.02 -5.53 -24.98
C LEU A 45 19.28 -4.79 -26.30
N ILE A 46 18.42 -3.85 -26.68
CA ILE A 46 18.56 -3.09 -27.93
C ILE A 46 19.85 -2.26 -27.91
N ASN A 47 20.10 -1.50 -26.85
CA ASN A 47 21.31 -0.67 -26.74
C ASN A 47 22.59 -1.53 -26.73
N ARG A 48 22.55 -2.70 -26.08
CA ARG A 48 23.69 -3.62 -26.03
C ARG A 48 23.96 -4.25 -27.40
N ALA A 49 22.93 -4.66 -28.12
CA ALA A 49 23.06 -5.21 -29.47
C ALA A 49 23.62 -4.19 -30.46
N LEU A 50 23.15 -2.93 -30.39
CA LEU A 50 23.69 -1.81 -31.18
C LEU A 50 25.18 -1.59 -30.88
N THR A 51 25.56 -1.59 -29.59
CA THR A 51 26.97 -1.45 -29.17
C THR A 51 27.85 -2.58 -29.72
N LEU A 52 27.33 -3.81 -29.71
CA LEU A 52 28.02 -5.00 -30.24
C LEU A 52 27.93 -5.14 -31.77
N LYS A 53 27.25 -4.20 -32.45
CA LYS A 53 27.04 -4.19 -33.91
C LYS A 53 26.30 -5.42 -34.44
N VAL A 54 25.40 -6.00 -33.64
CA VAL A 54 24.54 -7.12 -34.06
C VAL A 54 23.35 -6.58 -34.87
N LYS A 55 23.52 -6.55 -36.19
CA LYS A 55 22.59 -5.86 -37.11
C LYS A 55 21.17 -6.44 -37.12
N GLU A 56 21.01 -7.74 -36.91
CA GLU A 56 19.71 -8.42 -37.05
C GLU A 56 18.89 -8.46 -35.76
N PHE A 57 19.47 -8.07 -34.62
CA PHE A 57 18.77 -8.10 -33.34
C PHE A 57 17.53 -7.18 -33.24
N PRO A 58 17.57 -5.91 -33.70
CA PRO A 58 16.44 -4.99 -33.49
C PRO A 58 15.21 -5.32 -34.34
N TYR A 59 15.19 -6.40 -35.12
CA TYR A 59 14.04 -6.84 -35.89
C TYR A 59 13.22 -7.88 -35.11
N LEU A 60 12.53 -7.42 -34.05
CA LEU A 60 11.74 -8.27 -33.14
C LEU A 60 10.24 -8.35 -33.51
N GLY A 61 9.74 -7.41 -34.32
CA GLY A 61 8.35 -7.39 -34.80
C GLY A 61 8.06 -8.43 -35.88
N ARG A 62 6.79 -8.57 -36.26
CA ARG A 62 6.32 -9.43 -37.36
C ARG A 62 6.50 -8.80 -38.74
N ILE A 63 6.60 -7.47 -38.82
CA ILE A 63 6.79 -6.76 -40.09
C ILE A 63 8.28 -6.77 -40.44
N SER A 64 8.62 -7.48 -41.51
CA SER A 64 9.98 -7.52 -42.06
C SER A 64 10.42 -6.12 -42.48
N GLY A 65 11.61 -5.69 -42.03
CA GLY A 65 12.21 -4.40 -42.41
C GLY A 65 11.96 -3.24 -41.43
N ILE A 66 11.06 -3.40 -40.45
CA ILE A 66 10.87 -2.39 -39.39
C ILE A 66 11.73 -2.74 -38.18
N GLN A 67 12.57 -1.80 -37.75
CA GLN A 67 13.37 -1.92 -36.54
C GLN A 67 12.57 -1.51 -35.31
N SER A 68 12.78 -2.24 -34.21
CA SER A 68 12.35 -1.87 -32.87
C SER A 68 13.24 -0.77 -32.31
N VAL A 69 12.63 0.36 -32.00
CA VAL A 69 13.26 1.59 -31.51
C VAL A 69 12.67 1.95 -30.15
N ILE A 70 13.53 2.44 -29.27
CA ILE A 70 13.13 2.92 -27.94
C ILE A 70 12.65 4.37 -28.07
N LYS A 71 11.43 4.64 -27.60
CA LYS A 71 10.87 5.99 -27.48
C LYS A 71 10.56 6.28 -26.02
N GLU A 72 10.98 7.43 -25.54
CA GLU A 72 10.63 7.89 -24.19
C GLU A 72 9.21 8.47 -24.19
N ALA A 73 8.41 8.09 -23.19
CA ALA A 73 7.05 8.55 -23.01
C ALA A 73 6.81 8.84 -21.53
N MET A 74 6.42 10.08 -21.22
CA MET A 74 5.96 10.41 -19.88
C MET A 74 4.48 10.03 -19.74
N ILE A 75 4.18 9.17 -18.77
CA ILE A 75 2.80 8.85 -18.37
C ILE A 75 2.54 9.53 -17.04
N GLN A 76 1.53 10.39 -17.01
CA GLN A 76 1.11 11.11 -15.81
C GLN A 76 -0.37 10.88 -15.54
N SER A 77 -0.71 10.41 -14.34
CA SER A 77 -2.09 10.40 -13.86
C SER A 77 -2.17 10.65 -12.35
N LYS A 78 -3.29 11.21 -11.86
CA LYS A 78 -3.53 11.41 -10.42
C LYS A 78 -3.52 10.07 -9.63
N GLN A 79 -3.79 8.94 -10.29
CA GLN A 79 -3.84 7.61 -9.66
C GLN A 79 -2.48 6.87 -9.69
N MET A 80 -1.70 7.00 -10.76
CA MET A 80 -0.42 6.28 -10.94
C MET A 80 0.83 7.14 -10.68
N GLY A 81 0.67 8.44 -10.46
CA GLY A 81 1.78 9.39 -10.35
C GLY A 81 2.35 9.80 -11.71
N ARG A 82 3.50 10.49 -11.69
CA ARG A 82 4.31 10.80 -12.88
C ARG A 82 5.41 9.75 -12.98
N ARG A 83 5.50 9.08 -14.13
CA ARG A 83 6.54 8.08 -14.40
C ARG A 83 7.08 8.26 -15.81
N GLU A 84 8.39 8.19 -15.93
CA GLU A 84 9.05 8.04 -17.22
C GLU A 84 8.95 6.56 -17.62
N ASN A 85 8.29 6.30 -18.74
CA ASN A 85 8.21 4.98 -19.32
C ASN A 85 8.88 4.99 -20.70
N LYS A 86 9.42 3.84 -21.10
CA LYS A 86 9.95 3.61 -22.43
C LYS A 86 8.97 2.74 -23.20
N ILE A 87 8.66 3.16 -24.42
CA ILE A 87 7.81 2.43 -25.36
C ILE A 87 8.69 1.93 -26.48
N ILE A 88 8.61 0.64 -26.77
CA ILE A 88 9.33 0.00 -27.87
C ILE A 88 8.31 -0.51 -28.87
N ASN A 89 8.53 -0.25 -30.15
CA ASN A 89 7.67 -0.80 -31.20
C ASN A 89 8.09 -2.25 -31.51
N ILE A 90 7.18 -3.20 -31.26
CA ILE A 90 7.32 -4.61 -31.64
C ILE A 90 6.05 -4.97 -32.41
N GLU A 91 6.00 -4.55 -33.67
CA GLU A 91 4.79 -4.59 -34.50
C GLU A 91 4.24 -6.01 -34.61
N GLY A 92 2.92 -6.15 -34.49
CA GLY A 92 2.22 -7.45 -34.56
C GLY A 92 2.31 -8.32 -33.31
N ARG A 93 3.01 -7.88 -32.25
CA ARG A 93 3.08 -8.56 -30.94
C ARG A 93 2.58 -7.64 -29.83
N VAL A 94 1.85 -8.18 -28.86
CA VAL A 94 1.33 -7.42 -27.72
C VAL A 94 2.33 -7.48 -26.57
N GLN A 95 2.81 -6.32 -26.12
CA GLN A 95 3.63 -6.22 -24.91
C GLN A 95 2.74 -6.04 -23.69
N PHE A 96 2.98 -6.85 -22.67
CA PHE A 96 2.20 -6.87 -21.44
C PHE A 96 3.14 -6.89 -20.23
N ASP A 97 3.57 -5.71 -19.79
CA ASP A 97 4.46 -5.55 -18.64
C ASP A 97 3.65 -5.59 -17.33
N LEU A 98 3.91 -6.59 -16.51
CA LEU A 98 3.17 -6.81 -15.27
C LEU A 98 3.42 -5.72 -14.23
N LEU A 99 4.62 -5.12 -14.19
CA LEU A 99 4.93 -4.05 -13.24
C LEU A 99 3.99 -2.86 -13.44
N GLN A 100 3.76 -2.47 -14.70
CA GLN A 100 2.87 -1.35 -15.03
C GLN A 100 1.43 -1.60 -14.57
N ILE A 101 0.99 -2.86 -14.63
CA ILE A 101 -0.35 -3.27 -14.23
C ILE A 101 -0.49 -3.27 -12.73
N LEU A 102 0.50 -3.83 -12.02
CA LEU A 102 0.48 -3.84 -10.56
C LEU A 102 0.49 -2.43 -9.99
N LEU A 103 1.31 -1.54 -10.57
CA LEU A 103 1.33 -0.13 -10.23
C LEU A 103 -0.01 0.58 -10.44
N ARG A 104 -0.76 0.18 -11.48
CA ARG A 104 -2.07 0.74 -11.80
C ARG A 104 -3.18 0.21 -10.88
N ASP A 105 -3.21 -1.11 -10.66
CA ASP A 105 -4.38 -1.82 -10.14
C ASP A 105 -4.26 -2.11 -8.64
N TYR A 106 -3.05 -2.21 -8.11
CA TYR A 106 -2.81 -2.50 -6.70
C TYR A 106 -2.06 -1.35 -6.05
N LYS A 107 -2.41 -1.03 -4.80
CA LYS A 107 -1.58 -0.21 -3.93
C LYS A 107 -0.78 -1.19 -3.07
N LEU A 108 0.53 -1.31 -3.26
CA LEU A 108 1.40 -2.17 -2.43
C LEU A 108 2.49 -1.36 -1.69
N ARG A 109 3.03 -1.91 -0.60
CA ARG A 109 4.14 -1.27 0.14
C ARG A 109 5.44 -1.27 -0.67
N SER A 110 5.64 -2.28 -1.52
CA SER A 110 6.75 -2.40 -2.45
C SER A 110 6.24 -3.07 -3.72
N TYR A 111 6.78 -2.67 -4.87
CA TYR A 111 6.52 -3.27 -6.19
C TYR A 111 7.75 -3.99 -6.72
N THR A 112 8.64 -4.43 -5.85
CA THR A 112 9.66 -5.41 -6.26
C THR A 112 8.96 -6.72 -6.59
N LEU A 113 9.49 -7.46 -7.58
CA LEU A 113 8.94 -8.78 -7.92
C LEU A 113 8.88 -9.70 -6.69
N ASN A 114 9.83 -9.57 -5.75
CA ASN A 114 9.82 -10.30 -4.48
C ASN A 114 8.62 -9.95 -3.61
N ALA A 115 8.39 -8.65 -3.34
CA ALA A 115 7.29 -8.21 -2.49
C ALA A 115 5.93 -8.57 -3.09
N VAL A 116 5.79 -8.45 -4.41
CA VAL A 116 4.58 -8.81 -5.15
C VAL A 116 4.34 -10.32 -5.11
N SER A 117 5.38 -11.12 -5.37
CA SER A 117 5.28 -12.59 -5.34
C SER A 117 4.92 -13.09 -3.94
N PHE A 118 5.51 -12.50 -2.89
CA PHE A 118 5.14 -12.83 -1.53
C PHE A 118 3.69 -12.43 -1.21
N HIS A 119 3.27 -11.25 -1.64
CA HIS A 119 1.92 -10.76 -1.38
C HIS A 119 0.84 -11.64 -2.04
N PHE A 120 1.03 -12.03 -3.31
CA PHE A 120 0.00 -12.76 -4.07
C PHE A 120 0.17 -14.28 -4.07
N LEU A 121 1.40 -14.78 -4.06
CA LEU A 121 1.71 -16.20 -4.17
C LEU A 121 2.18 -16.81 -2.84
N GLN A 122 2.43 -15.98 -1.80
CA GLN A 122 3.07 -16.39 -0.55
C GLN A 122 4.45 -17.05 -0.76
N GLU A 123 5.08 -16.75 -1.90
CA GLU A 123 6.39 -17.24 -2.28
C GLU A 123 7.41 -16.10 -2.18
N GLN A 124 8.48 -16.30 -1.41
CA GLN A 124 9.63 -15.40 -1.41
C GLN A 124 10.64 -15.86 -2.47
N LYS A 125 11.25 -14.89 -3.15
CA LYS A 125 12.43 -15.14 -3.97
C LYS A 125 13.69 -14.82 -3.18
N GLU A 126 14.75 -15.56 -3.48
CA GLU A 126 16.09 -15.17 -3.11
C GLU A 126 16.45 -13.91 -3.92
N ASP A 127 16.89 -12.85 -3.27
CA ASP A 127 17.27 -11.59 -3.94
C ASP A 127 18.79 -11.46 -3.92
N VAL A 128 19.44 -11.84 -5.03
CA VAL A 128 20.91 -11.85 -5.13
C VAL A 128 21.41 -10.43 -5.42
N GLN A 129 22.36 -9.94 -4.62
CA GLN A 129 22.94 -8.62 -4.81
C GLN A 129 23.67 -8.50 -6.17
N HIS A 130 23.47 -7.37 -6.86
CA HIS A 130 24.02 -7.13 -8.21
C HIS A 130 25.54 -7.30 -8.32
N SER A 131 26.30 -6.93 -7.27
CA SER A 131 27.77 -7.01 -7.27
C SER A 131 28.27 -8.44 -7.34
N ILE A 132 27.53 -9.36 -6.71
CA ILE A 132 27.88 -10.78 -6.57
C ILE A 132 27.60 -11.56 -7.86
N ILE A 133 26.67 -11.09 -8.69
CA ILE A 133 26.30 -11.75 -9.96
C ILE A 133 27.53 -11.89 -10.87
N THR A 134 28.41 -10.90 -10.90
CA THR A 134 29.65 -10.92 -11.68
C THR A 134 30.56 -12.06 -11.24
N ASP A 135 30.74 -12.23 -9.93
CA ASP A 135 31.59 -13.28 -9.36
C ASP A 135 30.99 -14.67 -9.60
N LEU A 136 29.67 -14.82 -9.47
CA LEU A 136 28.97 -16.06 -9.78
C LEU A 136 29.08 -16.45 -11.26
N GLN A 137 29.04 -15.46 -12.17
CA GLN A 137 29.18 -15.69 -13.60
C GLN A 137 30.63 -16.11 -13.96
N ASN A 138 31.62 -15.47 -13.35
CA ASN A 138 33.04 -15.73 -13.56
C ASN A 138 33.57 -16.97 -12.82
N GLY A 139 32.76 -17.53 -11.93
CA GLY A 139 33.07 -18.75 -11.18
C GLY A 139 32.95 -20.04 -12.01
N THR A 140 32.37 -21.06 -11.41
CA THR A 140 32.28 -22.43 -11.97
C THR A 140 30.98 -22.65 -12.76
N ASP A 141 30.86 -23.80 -13.41
CA ASP A 141 29.62 -24.20 -14.07
C ASP A 141 28.45 -24.33 -13.08
N GLN A 142 28.74 -24.69 -11.82
CA GLN A 142 27.73 -24.80 -10.77
C GLN A 142 27.21 -23.42 -10.34
N THR A 143 28.08 -22.42 -10.20
CA THR A 143 27.65 -21.05 -9.87
C THR A 143 26.82 -20.45 -11.00
N ARG A 144 27.18 -20.71 -12.26
CA ARG A 144 26.37 -20.34 -13.43
C ARG A 144 25.02 -21.06 -13.48
N ARG A 145 24.97 -22.34 -13.10
CA ARG A 145 23.71 -23.10 -12.98
C ARG A 145 22.78 -22.48 -11.94
N ARG A 146 23.30 -22.09 -10.76
CA ARG A 146 22.50 -21.39 -9.73
C ARG A 146 21.92 -20.08 -10.28
N LEU A 147 22.73 -19.29 -10.99
CA LEU A 147 22.28 -18.05 -11.62
C LEU A 147 21.18 -18.29 -12.67
N ALA A 148 21.29 -19.37 -13.45
CA ALA A 148 20.27 -19.75 -14.44
C ALA A 148 18.95 -20.16 -13.78
N VAL A 149 18.98 -20.92 -12.67
CA VAL A 149 17.78 -21.29 -11.90
C VAL A 149 17.13 -20.05 -11.29
N TYR A 150 17.93 -19.14 -10.75
CA TYR A 150 17.46 -17.84 -10.26
C TYR A 150 16.72 -17.05 -11.36
N CYS A 151 17.32 -16.92 -12.55
CA CYS A 151 16.72 -16.23 -13.69
C CYS A 151 15.41 -16.90 -14.17
N LEU A 152 15.38 -18.24 -14.20
CA LEU A 152 14.20 -19.00 -14.61
C LEU A 152 13.03 -18.81 -13.64
N LYS A 153 13.30 -18.76 -12.33
CA LYS A 153 12.29 -18.44 -11.31
C LYS A 153 11.73 -17.03 -11.52
N ASP A 154 12.59 -16.05 -11.77
CA ASP A 154 12.18 -14.67 -12.08
C ASP A 154 11.33 -14.56 -13.35
N ALA A 155 11.56 -15.40 -14.37
CA ALA A 155 10.77 -15.43 -15.59
C ALA A 155 9.39 -16.12 -15.43
N ILE A 156 9.27 -17.11 -14.55
CA ILE A 156 8.02 -17.84 -14.31
C ILE A 156 7.04 -17.04 -13.44
N LEU A 157 7.54 -16.26 -12.48
CA LEU A 157 6.69 -15.51 -11.54
C LEU A 157 5.72 -14.54 -12.24
N PRO A 158 6.12 -13.74 -13.24
CA PRO A 158 5.20 -12.90 -14.00
C PRO A 158 4.11 -13.70 -14.69
N LEU A 159 4.43 -14.85 -15.29
CA LEU A 159 3.44 -15.70 -15.95
C LEU A 159 2.33 -16.16 -15.00
N ARG A 160 2.66 -16.42 -13.73
CA ARG A 160 1.68 -16.79 -12.70
C ARG A 160 0.80 -15.61 -12.25
N LEU A 161 1.21 -14.37 -12.50
CA LEU A 161 0.57 -13.15 -11.99
C LEU A 161 -0.31 -12.42 -13.03
N LEU A 162 -0.28 -12.82 -14.30
CA LEU A 162 -0.92 -12.11 -15.42
C LEU A 162 -2.43 -12.37 -15.53
N GLY A 163 -3.23 -11.53 -14.88
CA GLY A 163 -4.69 -11.51 -15.02
C GLY A 163 -5.28 -10.11 -15.21
N GLN A 164 -5.70 -9.80 -16.45
CA GLN A 164 -6.67 -8.77 -16.90
C GLN A 164 -6.23 -7.28 -17.10
N GLN A 165 -6.80 -6.67 -18.17
CA GLN A 165 -7.44 -5.32 -18.27
C GLN A 165 -6.89 -4.23 -19.24
N ILE A 166 -7.65 -4.01 -20.34
CA ILE A 166 -7.89 -2.72 -21.04
C ILE A 166 -9.39 -2.69 -21.43
N LYS A 167 -10.23 -1.80 -20.87
CA LYS A 167 -11.70 -2.02 -20.89
C LYS A 167 -12.59 -0.84 -21.35
N VAL A 168 -12.42 0.42 -20.95
CA VAL A 168 -13.50 1.44 -21.16
C VAL A 168 -13.62 1.98 -22.60
N ILE A 169 -12.54 2.53 -23.19
CA ILE A 169 -12.60 3.08 -24.57
C ILE A 169 -12.99 1.99 -25.58
N SER A 170 -12.48 0.77 -25.40
CA SER A 170 -12.86 -0.36 -26.26
C SER A 170 -14.35 -0.70 -26.15
N GLN A 171 -14.96 -0.58 -24.97
CA GLN A 171 -16.40 -0.78 -24.80
C GLN A 171 -17.19 0.34 -25.46
N LEU A 172 -16.76 1.59 -25.30
CA LEU A 172 -17.43 2.75 -25.90
C LEU A 172 -17.38 2.70 -27.44
N LEU A 173 -16.24 2.34 -28.04
CA LEU A 173 -16.11 2.18 -29.49
C LEU A 173 -16.97 1.04 -30.05
N ARG A 174 -17.04 -0.10 -29.34
CA ARG A 174 -17.90 -1.23 -29.75
C ARG A 174 -19.37 -0.82 -29.74
N LYS A 175 -19.83 -0.19 -28.65
CA LYS A 175 -21.22 0.25 -28.52
C LYS A 175 -21.59 1.41 -29.44
N ALA A 176 -20.66 2.33 -29.69
CA ALA A 176 -20.87 3.39 -30.67
C ALA A 176 -21.03 2.83 -32.10
N LYS A 177 -20.24 1.81 -32.47
CA LYS A 177 -20.38 1.12 -33.77
C LYS A 177 -21.75 0.44 -33.92
N GLU A 178 -22.28 -0.15 -32.86
CA GLU A 178 -23.61 -0.79 -32.88
C GLU A 178 -24.76 0.21 -33.13
N GLN A 179 -24.56 1.50 -32.81
CA GLN A 179 -25.57 2.55 -32.97
C GLN A 179 -25.23 3.57 -34.07
N ASP A 180 -24.27 3.25 -34.95
CA ASP A 180 -23.77 4.13 -36.02
C ASP A 180 -23.33 5.53 -35.53
N LEU A 181 -22.70 5.57 -34.36
CA LEU A 181 -22.18 6.78 -33.74
C LEU A 181 -20.66 6.90 -33.91
N VAL A 182 -20.18 8.12 -34.14
CA VAL A 182 -18.76 8.44 -34.23
C VAL A 182 -18.33 9.19 -32.97
N LEU A 183 -17.22 8.77 -32.37
CA LEU A 183 -16.64 9.49 -31.23
C LEU A 183 -15.89 10.72 -31.74
N PRO A 184 -16.20 11.93 -31.24
CA PRO A 184 -15.46 13.12 -31.60
C PRO A 184 -14.07 13.11 -30.93
N THR A 185 -13.10 13.76 -31.57
CA THR A 185 -11.78 14.01 -30.98
C THR A 185 -11.76 15.44 -30.46
N GLN A 186 -12.06 15.62 -29.18
CA GLN A 186 -12.01 16.94 -28.54
C GLN A 186 -10.72 17.10 -27.75
N ARG A 187 -9.98 18.18 -28.00
CA ARG A 187 -8.93 18.64 -27.09
C ARG A 187 -9.59 19.66 -26.16
N VAL A 188 -9.65 19.33 -24.88
CA VAL A 188 -10.19 20.21 -23.85
C VAL A 188 -9.02 20.68 -23.01
N ASP A 189 -8.82 21.99 -22.94
CA ASP A 189 -7.85 22.59 -22.04
C ASP A 189 -8.30 22.36 -20.59
N PRO A 190 -7.38 22.11 -19.64
CA PRO A 190 -7.74 21.85 -18.25
C PRO A 190 -8.48 23.06 -17.65
N GLY A 191 -9.78 22.90 -17.43
CA GLY A 191 -10.63 23.89 -16.75
C GLY A 191 -10.62 23.74 -15.23
N ASP A 192 -11.47 24.52 -14.55
CA ASP A 192 -11.57 24.53 -13.09
C ASP A 192 -12.03 23.19 -12.50
N GLU A 193 -11.56 22.87 -11.28
CA GLU A 193 -12.00 21.68 -10.54
C GLU A 193 -13.49 21.81 -10.17
N TYR A 194 -14.25 20.70 -10.26
CA TYR A 194 -15.68 20.67 -9.93
C TYR A 194 -15.94 20.13 -8.52
N GLU A 195 -17.11 20.46 -7.97
CA GLU A 195 -17.51 20.02 -6.63
C GLU A 195 -17.71 18.49 -6.55
N GLY A 196 -16.90 17.84 -5.71
CA GLY A 196 -16.90 16.39 -5.49
C GLY A 196 -18.02 15.89 -4.58
N ALA A 197 -17.81 14.71 -3.98
CA ALA A 197 -18.76 14.13 -3.03
C ALA A 197 -18.82 14.88 -1.69
N THR A 198 -19.99 14.91 -1.06
CA THR A 198 -20.15 15.39 0.32
C THR A 198 -19.77 14.30 1.32
N VAL A 199 -19.12 14.73 2.40
CA VAL A 199 -18.89 13.91 3.60
C VAL A 199 -19.64 14.59 4.75
N ILE A 200 -20.63 13.90 5.32
CA ILE A 200 -21.38 14.39 6.48
C ILE A 200 -20.38 14.61 7.63
N GLU A 201 -20.54 15.71 8.36
CA GLU A 201 -19.68 15.97 9.52
C GLU A 201 -19.83 14.84 10.55
N PRO A 202 -18.71 14.21 10.97
CA PRO A 202 -18.76 13.11 11.92
C PRO A 202 -19.09 13.63 13.32
N ASN A 203 -20.02 12.97 13.99
CA ASN A 203 -20.16 13.08 15.44
C ASN A 203 -19.03 12.26 16.09
N LYS A 204 -17.87 12.91 16.31
CA LYS A 204 -16.66 12.24 16.82
C LYS A 204 -16.91 11.64 18.20
N GLY A 205 -16.36 10.47 18.45
CA GLY A 205 -16.53 9.81 19.74
C GLY A 205 -16.24 8.31 19.71
N TYR A 206 -16.18 7.75 20.90
CA TYR A 206 -16.26 6.31 21.13
C TYR A 206 -17.71 5.91 21.37
N TYR A 207 -18.21 4.99 20.56
CA TYR A 207 -19.57 4.46 20.60
C TYR A 207 -19.53 3.02 21.07
N ASN A 208 -20.00 2.81 22.31
CA ASN A 208 -20.21 1.48 22.89
C ASN A 208 -21.62 0.93 22.60
N MET A 209 -22.19 1.30 21.45
CA MET A 209 -23.50 0.82 21.00
C MET A 209 -23.38 0.42 19.52
N PRO A 210 -24.13 -0.59 19.07
CA PRO A 210 -24.24 -0.96 17.65
C PRO A 210 -24.55 0.22 16.72
N ILE A 211 -23.71 0.42 15.71
CA ILE A 211 -23.92 1.39 14.63
C ILE A 211 -24.15 0.61 13.32
N ALA A 212 -25.34 0.73 12.74
CA ALA A 212 -25.65 0.11 11.46
C ALA A 212 -25.09 0.95 10.30
N THR A 213 -24.50 0.29 9.31
CA THR A 213 -24.02 0.94 8.09
C THR A 213 -24.89 0.54 6.91
N LEU A 214 -25.46 1.54 6.26
CA LEU A 214 -26.25 1.41 5.03
C LEU A 214 -25.41 1.96 3.87
N ASP A 215 -25.26 1.21 2.79
CA ASP A 215 -24.40 1.58 1.66
C ASP A 215 -25.15 1.50 0.32
N PHE A 216 -24.96 2.48 -0.55
CA PHE A 216 -25.55 2.47 -1.89
C PHE A 216 -24.81 1.52 -2.81
N SER A 217 -25.53 0.53 -3.34
CA SER A 217 -24.89 -0.45 -4.22
C SER A 217 -24.49 0.17 -5.57
N SER A 218 -23.19 0.41 -5.74
CA SER A 218 -22.62 1.04 -6.95
C SER A 218 -23.23 2.42 -7.26
N LEU A 219 -23.21 3.32 -6.28
CA LEU A 219 -23.89 4.64 -6.32
C LEU A 219 -23.78 5.37 -7.68
N TYR A 220 -22.57 5.71 -8.13
CA TYR A 220 -22.39 6.50 -9.36
C TYR A 220 -22.87 5.79 -10.63
N PRO A 221 -22.49 4.52 -10.90
CA PRO A 221 -23.12 3.76 -11.97
C PRO A 221 -24.64 3.76 -11.92
N SER A 222 -25.22 3.57 -10.74
CA SER A 222 -26.68 3.51 -10.55
C SER A 222 -27.35 4.85 -10.84
N ILE A 223 -26.77 5.98 -10.43
CA ILE A 223 -27.23 7.34 -10.76
C ILE A 223 -27.20 7.57 -12.28
N MET A 224 -26.11 7.20 -12.94
CA MET A 224 -25.96 7.37 -14.39
C MET A 224 -27.03 6.59 -15.16
N MET A 225 -27.34 5.36 -14.74
CA MET A 225 -28.40 4.55 -15.34
C MET A 225 -29.80 5.09 -15.03
N ALA A 226 -30.10 5.40 -13.77
CA ALA A 226 -31.43 5.84 -13.33
C ALA A 226 -31.87 7.15 -14.00
N HIS A 227 -30.93 8.07 -14.18
CA HIS A 227 -31.20 9.39 -14.77
C HIS A 227 -30.73 9.52 -16.23
N ASN A 228 -30.39 8.40 -16.89
CA ASN A 228 -29.99 8.34 -18.30
C ASN A 228 -28.85 9.32 -18.67
N LEU A 229 -27.83 9.45 -17.81
CA LEU A 229 -26.73 10.39 -17.98
C LEU A 229 -25.69 9.83 -18.95
N CYS A 230 -25.52 10.47 -20.11
CA CYS A 230 -24.62 10.04 -21.17
C CYS A 230 -24.21 11.22 -22.06
N TYR A 231 -23.09 11.09 -22.79
CA TYR A 231 -22.70 12.03 -23.85
C TYR A 231 -23.80 12.22 -24.90
N THR A 232 -24.52 11.13 -25.24
CA THR A 232 -25.54 11.10 -26.29
C THR A 232 -26.91 11.62 -25.84
N THR A 233 -27.06 11.97 -24.56
CA THR A 233 -28.32 12.41 -23.93
C THR A 233 -28.22 13.80 -23.31
N LEU A 234 -27.03 14.42 -23.29
CA LEU A 234 -26.78 15.78 -22.82
C LEU A 234 -27.42 16.81 -23.77
N LEU A 235 -28.16 17.77 -23.22
CA LEU A 235 -28.85 18.81 -23.96
C LEU A 235 -28.26 20.19 -23.67
N THR A 236 -28.26 21.05 -24.69
CA THR A 236 -28.03 22.50 -24.54
C THR A 236 -29.35 23.25 -24.72
N GLN A 237 -29.46 24.47 -24.18
CA GLN A 237 -30.69 25.28 -24.34
C GLN A 237 -31.03 25.52 -25.82
N ASN A 238 -30.01 25.70 -26.67
CA ASN A 238 -30.19 25.85 -28.11
C ASN A 238 -30.78 24.60 -28.75
N THR A 239 -30.38 23.40 -28.29
CA THR A 239 -30.93 22.13 -28.80
C THR A 239 -32.41 22.00 -28.44
N ILE A 240 -32.80 22.39 -27.22
CA ILE A 240 -34.20 22.33 -26.77
C ILE A 240 -35.09 23.24 -27.62
N GLN A 241 -34.64 24.45 -27.91
CA GLN A 241 -35.39 25.40 -28.74
C GLN A 241 -35.50 24.94 -30.19
N LYS A 242 -34.43 24.39 -30.76
CA LYS A 242 -34.41 23.90 -32.16
C LYS A 242 -35.30 22.68 -32.37
N GLU A 243 -35.26 21.74 -31.43
CA GLU A 243 -35.99 20.47 -31.52
C GLU A 243 -37.42 20.55 -30.95
N GLY A 244 -37.81 21.70 -30.39
CA GLY A 244 -39.15 21.90 -29.81
C GLY A 244 -39.47 20.97 -28.65
N LEU A 245 -38.47 20.61 -27.83
CA LEU A 245 -38.62 19.62 -26.75
C LEU A 245 -39.50 20.16 -25.61
N THR A 246 -40.47 19.35 -25.18
CA THR A 246 -41.34 19.71 -24.04
C THR A 246 -40.67 19.39 -22.70
N PRO A 247 -41.03 20.09 -21.59
CA PRO A 247 -40.46 19.84 -20.26
C PRO A 247 -40.58 18.39 -19.77
N ASP A 248 -41.56 17.64 -20.28
CA ASP A 248 -41.78 16.24 -19.92
C ASP A 248 -40.78 15.28 -20.56
N GLN A 249 -40.03 15.72 -21.57
CA GLN A 249 -39.09 14.88 -22.34
C GLN A 249 -37.65 14.93 -21.81
N PHE A 250 -37.34 15.89 -20.93
CA PHE A 250 -36.01 16.02 -20.33
C PHE A 250 -36.08 16.14 -18.81
N ILE A 251 -34.93 16.02 -18.16
CA ILE A 251 -34.77 16.23 -16.71
C ILE A 251 -33.76 17.34 -16.48
N LYS A 252 -33.96 18.11 -15.40
CA LYS A 252 -32.97 19.05 -14.88
C LYS A 252 -32.28 18.44 -13.68
N THR A 253 -30.97 18.35 -13.73
CA THR A 253 -30.14 17.81 -12.65
C THR A 253 -29.94 18.87 -11.55
N PRO A 254 -29.57 18.48 -10.32
CA PRO A 254 -29.31 19.44 -9.24
C PRO A 254 -28.17 20.42 -9.55
N SER A 255 -27.24 20.06 -10.45
CA SER A 255 -26.20 20.96 -10.95
C SER A 255 -26.68 21.93 -12.05
N GLY A 256 -27.93 21.82 -12.48
CA GLY A 256 -28.53 22.68 -13.52
C GLY A 256 -28.44 22.15 -14.96
N ASN A 257 -27.72 21.05 -15.19
CA ASN A 257 -27.57 20.43 -16.52
C ASN A 257 -28.85 19.70 -16.96
N LEU A 258 -29.08 19.62 -18.27
CA LEU A 258 -30.29 19.07 -18.88
C LEU A 258 -29.99 17.78 -19.64
N PHE A 259 -30.78 16.73 -19.41
CA PHE A 259 -30.62 15.42 -20.07
C PHE A 259 -31.96 14.88 -20.58
N ILE A 260 -31.96 14.21 -21.72
CA ILE A 260 -33.18 13.60 -22.28
C ILE A 260 -33.58 12.32 -21.51
N LYS A 261 -34.88 12.09 -21.36
CA LYS A 261 -35.39 10.87 -20.72
C LYS A 261 -35.12 9.62 -21.57
N SER A 262 -35.01 8.48 -20.90
CA SER A 262 -34.74 7.16 -21.53
C SER A 262 -35.82 6.71 -22.52
N THR A 263 -37.04 7.25 -22.39
CA THR A 263 -38.16 7.01 -23.32
C THR A 263 -37.90 7.53 -24.72
N MET A 264 -37.11 8.61 -24.86
CA MET A 264 -36.78 9.21 -26.16
C MET A 264 -35.50 8.60 -26.74
N ARG A 265 -34.47 8.45 -25.90
CA ARG A 265 -33.18 7.87 -26.28
C ARG A 265 -32.51 7.23 -25.08
N LYS A 266 -32.09 5.97 -25.21
CA LYS A 266 -31.23 5.31 -24.23
C LYS A 266 -29.77 5.69 -24.47
N GLY A 267 -29.07 6.15 -23.42
CA GLY A 267 -27.66 6.51 -23.51
C GLY A 267 -26.73 5.31 -23.63
N LEU A 268 -25.58 5.49 -24.29
CA LEU A 268 -24.50 4.49 -24.40
C LEU A 268 -23.89 4.12 -23.03
N LEU A 269 -23.64 5.10 -22.17
CA LEU A 269 -23.02 4.85 -20.86
C LEU A 269 -23.91 4.00 -19.95
N PRO A 270 -25.23 4.29 -19.81
CA PRO A 270 -26.17 3.40 -19.13
C PRO A 270 -26.11 1.94 -19.63
N GLU A 271 -26.06 1.72 -20.94
CA GLU A 271 -26.00 0.37 -21.52
C GLU A 271 -24.68 -0.36 -21.17
N ILE A 272 -23.54 0.34 -21.26
CA ILE A 272 -22.24 -0.21 -20.86
C ILE A 272 -22.24 -0.58 -19.37
N LEU A 273 -22.82 0.28 -18.52
CA LEU A 273 -22.92 0.05 -17.09
C LEU A 273 -23.85 -1.11 -16.74
N GLU A 274 -24.97 -1.26 -17.43
CA GLU A 274 -25.88 -2.42 -17.29
C GLU A 274 -25.14 -3.73 -17.57
N HIS A 275 -24.37 -3.80 -18.65
CA HIS A 275 -23.56 -4.97 -18.99
C HIS A 275 -22.49 -5.27 -17.92
N LEU A 276 -21.76 -4.24 -17.48
CA LEU A 276 -20.71 -4.39 -16.46
C LEU A 276 -21.27 -4.83 -15.10
N LEU A 277 -22.38 -4.25 -14.66
CA LEU A 277 -23.02 -4.59 -13.40
C LEU A 277 -23.72 -5.95 -13.46
N GLY A 278 -24.31 -6.31 -14.60
CA GLY A 278 -24.84 -7.65 -14.85
C GLY A 278 -23.75 -8.72 -14.75
N ALA A 279 -22.61 -8.51 -15.42
CA ALA A 279 -21.46 -9.40 -15.33
C ALA A 279 -20.91 -9.49 -13.90
N ARG A 280 -20.89 -8.36 -13.17
CA ARG A 280 -20.45 -8.34 -11.75
C ARG A 280 -21.42 -9.11 -10.85
N LYS A 281 -22.73 -8.99 -11.07
CA LYS A 281 -23.75 -9.73 -10.33
C LYS A 281 -23.57 -11.24 -10.52
N GLN A 282 -23.30 -11.68 -11.76
CA GLN A 282 -22.98 -13.08 -12.03
C GLN A 282 -21.71 -13.52 -11.30
N ALA A 283 -20.62 -12.75 -11.40
CA ALA A 283 -19.36 -13.08 -10.71
C ALA A 283 -19.51 -13.19 -9.18
N LYS A 284 -20.35 -12.32 -8.55
CA LYS A 284 -20.67 -12.43 -7.12
C LYS A 284 -21.54 -13.66 -6.82
N SER A 285 -22.44 -14.06 -7.72
CA SER A 285 -23.24 -15.28 -7.57
C SER A 285 -22.34 -16.53 -7.60
N ASP A 286 -21.41 -16.58 -8.56
CA ASP A 286 -20.44 -17.67 -8.69
C ASP A 286 -19.54 -17.74 -7.44
N LEU A 287 -19.08 -16.58 -6.94
CA LEU A 287 -18.27 -16.48 -5.71
C LEU A 287 -18.97 -17.05 -4.47
N LYS A 288 -20.30 -16.86 -4.35
CA LYS A 288 -21.08 -17.39 -3.23
C LYS A 288 -21.20 -18.92 -3.25
N LYS A 289 -21.17 -19.53 -4.44
CA LYS A 289 -21.31 -20.98 -4.64
C LYS A 289 -19.99 -21.72 -4.54
N GLU A 290 -18.89 -21.04 -4.86
CA GLU A 290 -17.55 -21.64 -4.84
C GLU A 290 -17.13 -22.02 -3.41
N THR A 291 -16.38 -23.11 -3.27
CA THR A 291 -15.85 -23.59 -1.98
C THR A 291 -14.33 -23.48 -1.91
N ASP A 292 -13.65 -23.58 -3.05
CA ASP A 292 -12.18 -23.55 -3.13
C ASP A 292 -11.63 -22.16 -2.78
N PRO A 293 -10.71 -22.03 -1.78
CA PRO A 293 -10.18 -20.74 -1.36
C PRO A 293 -9.45 -19.96 -2.45
N PHE A 294 -8.71 -20.64 -3.33
CA PHE A 294 -7.96 -19.99 -4.40
C PHE A 294 -8.90 -19.48 -5.49
N LYS A 295 -9.87 -20.29 -5.94
CA LYS A 295 -10.90 -19.86 -6.88
C LYS A 295 -11.77 -18.75 -6.32
N LYS A 296 -12.10 -18.78 -5.01
CA LYS A 296 -12.77 -17.65 -4.35
C LYS A 296 -11.98 -16.35 -4.49
N GLN A 297 -10.67 -16.37 -4.26
CA GLN A 297 -9.83 -15.19 -4.44
C GLN A 297 -9.81 -14.71 -5.90
N VAL A 298 -9.75 -15.63 -6.87
CA VAL A 298 -9.81 -15.29 -8.30
C VAL A 298 -11.16 -14.67 -8.68
N LEU A 299 -12.27 -15.24 -8.22
CA LEU A 299 -13.62 -14.72 -8.46
C LEU A 299 -13.85 -13.38 -7.75
N ASP A 300 -13.29 -13.20 -6.56
CA ASP A 300 -13.30 -11.91 -5.87
C ASP A 300 -12.48 -10.86 -6.64
N GLY A 301 -11.29 -11.23 -7.12
CA GLY A 301 -10.50 -10.41 -8.04
C GLY A 301 -11.28 -10.02 -9.29
N ARG A 302 -12.03 -10.96 -9.89
CA ARG A 302 -12.90 -10.71 -11.05
C ARG A 302 -14.05 -9.75 -10.73
N GLN A 303 -14.73 -9.88 -9.60
CA GLN A 303 -15.82 -8.95 -9.26
C GLN A 303 -15.28 -7.55 -8.91
N LEU A 304 -14.13 -7.47 -8.23
CA LEU A 304 -13.43 -6.20 -7.96
C LEU A 304 -13.01 -5.51 -9.26
N ALA A 305 -12.45 -6.28 -10.20
CA ALA A 305 -12.09 -5.82 -11.54
C ALA A 305 -13.28 -5.19 -12.29
N LEU A 306 -14.45 -5.84 -12.23
CA LEU A 306 -15.69 -5.33 -12.82
C LEU A 306 -16.21 -4.10 -12.07
N LYS A 307 -16.12 -4.06 -10.73
CA LYS A 307 -16.45 -2.88 -9.91
C LYS A 307 -15.60 -1.67 -10.31
N ILE A 308 -14.29 -1.86 -10.41
CA ILE A 308 -13.34 -0.81 -10.82
C ILE A 308 -13.66 -0.35 -12.24
N SER A 309 -13.94 -1.28 -13.16
CA SER A 309 -14.31 -0.94 -14.54
C SER A 309 -15.58 -0.09 -14.59
N ALA A 310 -16.62 -0.44 -13.82
CA ALA A 310 -17.85 0.34 -13.74
C ALA A 310 -17.61 1.74 -13.16
N ASN A 311 -16.85 1.85 -12.06
CA ASN A 311 -16.51 3.15 -11.46
C ASN A 311 -15.61 3.99 -12.38
N SER A 312 -14.76 3.35 -13.19
CA SER A 312 -13.90 4.03 -14.15
C SER A 312 -14.66 4.63 -15.33
N VAL A 313 -15.89 4.16 -15.63
CA VAL A 313 -16.75 4.79 -16.65
C VAL A 313 -17.13 6.21 -16.22
N TYR A 314 -17.50 6.39 -14.95
CA TYR A 314 -17.69 7.73 -14.35
C TYR A 314 -16.36 8.50 -14.31
N GLY A 315 -15.27 7.87 -13.86
CA GLY A 315 -13.96 8.53 -13.81
C GLY A 315 -13.48 9.03 -15.19
N PHE A 316 -13.88 8.34 -16.26
CA PHE A 316 -13.59 8.72 -17.65
C PHE A 316 -14.31 10.00 -18.07
N THR A 317 -15.55 10.22 -17.64
CA THR A 317 -16.28 11.47 -17.95
C THR A 317 -15.65 12.66 -17.23
N GLY A 318 -15.14 12.47 -16.00
CA GLY A 318 -14.57 13.55 -15.19
C GLY A 318 -13.10 13.86 -15.43
N ALA A 319 -12.41 13.10 -16.29
CA ALA A 319 -10.98 13.24 -16.53
C ALA A 319 -10.66 14.36 -17.52
N GLN A 320 -10.41 15.57 -17.01
CA GLN A 320 -10.02 16.74 -17.83
C GLN A 320 -8.80 16.46 -18.73
N VAL A 321 -7.82 15.70 -18.22
CA VAL A 321 -6.72 15.15 -19.02
C VAL A 321 -7.13 13.78 -19.54
N GLY A 322 -7.98 13.77 -20.57
CA GLY A 322 -8.60 12.55 -21.11
C GLY A 322 -9.00 12.70 -22.58
N LYS A 323 -9.43 11.60 -23.20
CA LYS A 323 -9.81 11.60 -24.63
C LYS A 323 -11.19 12.18 -24.91
N LEU A 324 -12.10 12.13 -23.93
CA LEU A 324 -13.49 12.59 -24.07
C LEU A 324 -14.06 13.07 -22.72
N PRO A 325 -13.51 14.15 -22.12
CA PRO A 325 -14.08 14.70 -20.88
C PRO A 325 -15.48 15.28 -21.09
N CYS A 326 -16.34 15.11 -20.11
CA CYS A 326 -17.64 15.79 -19.99
C CYS A 326 -17.91 16.04 -18.50
N LEU A 327 -17.62 17.27 -18.08
CA LEU A 327 -17.71 17.70 -16.69
C LEU A 327 -19.17 17.81 -16.23
N GLU A 328 -20.08 18.10 -17.16
CA GLU A 328 -21.51 18.23 -16.93
C GLU A 328 -22.09 16.94 -16.36
N ILE A 329 -21.73 15.78 -16.94
CA ILE A 329 -22.14 14.47 -16.43
C ILE A 329 -21.57 14.25 -15.02
N SER A 330 -20.29 14.56 -14.83
CA SER A 330 -19.59 14.28 -13.57
C SER A 330 -20.14 15.13 -12.42
N GLN A 331 -20.39 16.42 -12.68
CA GLN A 331 -21.06 17.35 -11.76
C GLN A 331 -22.48 16.90 -11.42
N SER A 332 -23.26 16.47 -12.41
CA SER A 332 -24.62 15.99 -12.18
C SER A 332 -24.63 14.72 -11.33
N VAL A 333 -23.72 13.78 -11.58
CA VAL A 333 -23.58 12.55 -10.79
C VAL A 333 -23.22 12.87 -9.33
N THR A 334 -22.23 13.73 -9.09
CA THR A 334 -21.86 14.09 -7.71
C THR A 334 -22.97 14.85 -7.01
N ALA A 335 -23.68 15.75 -7.71
CA ALA A 335 -24.78 16.52 -7.13
C ALA A 335 -25.97 15.62 -6.74
N PHE A 336 -26.35 14.64 -7.58
CA PHE A 336 -27.32 13.62 -7.19
C PHE A 336 -26.85 12.80 -5.98
N GLY A 337 -25.59 12.39 -5.96
CA GLY A 337 -25.02 11.69 -4.81
C GLY A 337 -25.14 12.48 -3.50
N ARG A 338 -24.82 13.79 -3.52
CA ARG A 338 -24.99 14.69 -2.36
C ARG A 338 -26.45 14.75 -1.90
N MET A 339 -27.37 14.98 -2.84
CA MET A 339 -28.80 15.07 -2.56
C MET A 339 -29.35 13.77 -1.94
N MET A 340 -28.97 12.62 -2.49
CA MET A 340 -29.45 11.32 -2.04
C MET A 340 -28.98 10.98 -0.62
N ILE A 341 -27.74 11.33 -0.26
CA ILE A 341 -27.22 11.13 1.09
C ILE A 341 -27.99 11.98 2.11
N GLU A 342 -28.23 13.26 1.81
CA GLU A 342 -28.97 14.14 2.73
C GLU A 342 -30.43 13.66 2.87
N GLN A 343 -31.07 13.25 1.77
CA GLN A 343 -32.40 12.64 1.81
C GLN A 343 -32.42 11.36 2.65
N THR A 344 -31.43 10.49 2.48
CA THR A 344 -31.31 9.25 3.28
C THR A 344 -31.19 9.57 4.77
N LYS A 345 -30.39 10.58 5.12
CA LYS A 345 -30.26 11.05 6.49
C LYS A 345 -31.60 11.55 7.05
N CYS A 346 -32.30 12.42 6.32
CA CYS A 346 -33.63 12.92 6.74
C CYS A 346 -34.62 11.77 6.93
N TYR A 347 -34.70 10.83 5.99
CA TYR A 347 -35.62 9.69 6.11
C TYR A 347 -35.32 8.81 7.33
N VAL A 348 -34.05 8.57 7.64
CA VAL A 348 -33.68 7.80 8.84
C VAL A 348 -34.09 8.56 10.11
N GLU A 349 -33.75 9.84 10.21
CA GLU A 349 -33.97 10.64 11.42
C GLU A 349 -35.46 11.01 11.65
N GLU A 350 -36.28 11.08 10.59
CA GLU A 350 -37.71 11.34 10.69
C GLU A 350 -38.54 10.07 10.96
N THR A 351 -38.17 8.94 10.35
CA THR A 351 -38.96 7.70 10.41
C THR A 351 -38.73 6.97 11.73
N TYR A 352 -37.47 6.80 12.13
CA TYR A 352 -37.10 5.99 13.28
C TYR A 352 -37.02 6.83 14.55
N THR A 353 -38.18 7.29 15.02
CA THR A 353 -38.32 8.16 16.21
C THR A 353 -39.27 7.55 17.25
N ILE A 354 -39.16 8.02 18.50
CA ILE A 354 -40.07 7.63 19.59
C ILE A 354 -41.52 8.01 19.24
N ALA A 355 -41.72 9.13 18.55
CA ALA A 355 -43.04 9.58 18.09
C ALA A 355 -43.71 8.57 17.14
N ASN A 356 -42.92 7.85 16.34
CA ASN A 356 -43.41 6.84 15.40
C ASN A 356 -43.44 5.42 16.01
N GLY A 357 -43.29 5.29 17.33
CA GLY A 357 -43.40 4.02 18.05
C GLY A 357 -42.10 3.21 18.19
N TYR A 358 -40.94 3.78 17.84
CA TYR A 358 -39.64 3.13 18.06
C TYR A 358 -39.12 3.36 19.48
N LYS A 359 -38.19 2.50 19.94
CA LYS A 359 -37.65 2.58 21.31
C LYS A 359 -36.78 3.83 21.56
N HIS A 360 -36.10 4.31 20.53
CA HIS A 360 -35.17 5.43 20.60
C HIS A 360 -35.22 6.23 19.30
N ASP A 361 -34.79 7.49 19.36
CA ASP A 361 -34.59 8.30 18.17
C ASP A 361 -33.28 7.92 17.48
N ALA A 362 -33.39 7.52 16.21
CA ALA A 362 -32.26 7.22 15.38
C ALA A 362 -31.54 8.51 14.98
N LYS A 363 -30.20 8.44 14.91
CA LYS A 363 -29.38 9.57 14.49
C LYS A 363 -28.29 9.12 13.53
N VAL A 364 -28.08 9.86 12.45
CA VAL A 364 -26.95 9.62 11.56
C VAL A 364 -25.71 10.24 12.19
N ILE A 365 -24.72 9.42 12.51
CA ILE A 365 -23.49 9.88 13.17
C ILE A 365 -22.35 10.17 12.18
N TYR A 366 -22.43 9.59 10.97
CA TYR A 366 -21.45 9.79 9.92
C TYR A 366 -22.00 9.37 8.55
N GLY A 367 -21.46 9.94 7.49
CA GLY A 367 -21.68 9.47 6.13
C GLY A 367 -20.49 9.80 5.24
N ASP A 368 -20.05 8.84 4.44
CA ASP A 368 -18.95 8.98 3.50
C ASP A 368 -19.39 8.56 2.11
N THR A 369 -19.68 9.54 1.25
CA THR A 369 -19.90 9.40 -0.20
C THR A 369 -21.06 8.51 -0.64
N ASP A 370 -21.06 7.23 -0.27
CA ASP A 370 -22.03 6.20 -0.62
C ASP A 370 -22.63 5.50 0.60
N SER A 371 -22.05 5.70 1.78
CA SER A 371 -22.48 5.05 3.01
C SER A 371 -22.97 6.03 4.07
N VAL A 372 -23.97 5.60 4.84
CA VAL A 372 -24.56 6.31 5.98
C VAL A 372 -24.50 5.40 7.20
N MET A 373 -24.01 5.94 8.32
CA MET A 373 -23.84 5.23 9.58
C MET A 373 -24.86 5.72 10.61
N CYS A 374 -25.81 4.85 10.91
CA CYS A 374 -27.00 5.15 11.70
C CYS A 374 -26.86 4.56 13.11
N LYS A 375 -27.05 5.41 14.12
CA LYS A 375 -27.21 5.01 15.51
C LYS A 375 -28.70 4.85 15.79
N PHE A 376 -29.19 3.62 15.89
CA PHE A 376 -30.59 3.33 16.25
C PHE A 376 -30.85 3.32 17.77
N GLY A 377 -29.80 3.34 18.60
CA GLY A 377 -29.94 3.39 20.07
C GLY A 377 -30.21 2.04 20.75
N VAL A 378 -30.31 0.94 20.00
CA VAL A 378 -30.40 -0.41 20.58
C VAL A 378 -29.02 -0.91 21.05
N GLU A 379 -29.00 -1.78 22.06
CA GLU A 379 -27.76 -2.34 22.62
C GLU A 379 -27.35 -3.67 21.96
N SER A 380 -28.31 -4.41 21.38
CA SER A 380 -28.07 -5.68 20.71
C SER A 380 -27.66 -5.50 19.25
N VAL A 381 -26.63 -6.23 18.82
CA VAL A 381 -26.20 -6.27 17.42
C VAL A 381 -27.31 -6.84 16.53
N GLU A 382 -28.06 -7.83 17.01
CA GLU A 382 -29.14 -8.46 16.24
C GLU A 382 -30.27 -7.48 15.92
N ASP A 383 -30.69 -6.69 16.93
CA ASP A 383 -31.75 -5.70 16.75
C ASP A 383 -31.29 -4.57 15.82
N ALA A 384 -30.03 -4.15 15.92
CA ALA A 384 -29.45 -3.16 15.01
C ALA A 384 -29.37 -3.66 13.56
N MET A 385 -29.11 -4.96 13.36
CA MET A 385 -29.13 -5.58 12.05
C MET A 385 -30.54 -5.62 11.45
N LYS A 386 -31.56 -5.98 12.25
CA LYS A 386 -32.96 -5.99 11.80
C LYS A 386 -33.43 -4.60 11.38
N LEU A 387 -33.22 -3.60 12.24
CA LEU A 387 -33.56 -2.20 11.95
C LEU A 387 -32.78 -1.66 10.74
N GLY A 388 -31.51 -2.05 10.60
CA GLY A 388 -30.69 -1.67 9.44
C GLY A 388 -31.21 -2.26 8.13
N GLN A 389 -31.67 -3.51 8.13
CA GLN A 389 -32.27 -4.15 6.95
C GLN A 389 -33.61 -3.50 6.59
N GLU A 390 -34.47 -3.28 7.57
CA GLU A 390 -35.75 -2.59 7.40
C GLU A 390 -35.55 -1.18 6.82
N ALA A 391 -34.62 -0.41 7.38
CA ALA A 391 -34.29 0.93 6.90
C ALA A 391 -33.73 0.91 5.47
N ALA A 392 -32.88 -0.07 5.13
CA ALA A 392 -32.36 -0.21 3.77
C ALA A 392 -33.47 -0.47 2.75
N GLU A 393 -34.42 -1.34 3.07
CA GLU A 393 -35.56 -1.67 2.20
C GLU A 393 -36.50 -0.48 2.05
N PHE A 394 -36.93 0.13 3.17
CA PHE A 394 -37.82 1.30 3.17
C PHE A 394 -37.26 2.47 2.35
N ILE A 395 -35.97 2.81 2.55
CA ILE A 395 -35.35 3.94 1.87
C ILE A 395 -35.11 3.62 0.39
N SER A 396 -34.82 2.35 0.05
CA SER A 396 -34.67 1.93 -1.34
C SER A 396 -35.94 2.15 -2.17
N GLU A 397 -37.12 2.01 -1.57
CA GLU A 397 -38.40 2.26 -2.25
C GLU A 397 -38.65 3.73 -2.60
N LYS A 398 -37.98 4.67 -1.92
CA LYS A 398 -38.11 6.11 -2.18
C LYS A 398 -37.29 6.57 -3.39
N PHE A 399 -36.34 5.76 -3.86
CA PHE A 399 -35.46 6.10 -4.97
C PHE A 399 -35.86 5.42 -6.28
N VAL A 400 -35.44 6.01 -7.40
CA VAL A 400 -35.70 5.49 -8.74
C VAL A 400 -34.82 4.25 -9.00
N LYS A 401 -35.41 3.15 -9.47
CA LYS A 401 -34.66 1.94 -9.86
C LYS A 401 -33.63 2.30 -10.96
N PRO A 402 -32.39 1.76 -10.93
CA PRO A 402 -31.87 0.67 -10.09
C PRO A 402 -31.16 1.11 -8.80
N ILE A 403 -31.35 2.36 -8.35
CA ILE A 403 -30.78 2.83 -7.09
C ILE A 403 -31.38 2.01 -5.94
N LYS A 404 -30.51 1.44 -5.11
CA LYS A 404 -30.89 0.74 -3.90
C LYS A 404 -29.83 0.91 -2.82
N LEU A 405 -30.31 1.02 -1.60
CA LEU A 405 -29.53 1.02 -0.38
C LEU A 405 -29.50 -0.42 0.15
N GLU A 406 -28.33 -0.89 0.58
CA GLU A 406 -28.18 -2.22 1.16
C GLU A 406 -27.66 -2.09 2.60
N PHE A 407 -28.21 -2.90 3.50
CA PHE A 407 -27.58 -3.12 4.79
C PHE A 407 -26.26 -3.87 4.57
N GLU A 408 -25.15 -3.29 5.02
CA GLU A 408 -23.83 -3.88 4.82
C GLU A 408 -23.32 -4.59 6.07
N LYS A 409 -23.42 -3.93 7.24
CA LYS A 409 -22.76 -4.35 8.48
C LYS A 409 -23.23 -3.53 9.69
N VAL A 410 -22.87 -4.02 10.87
CA VAL A 410 -22.90 -3.27 12.14
C VAL A 410 -21.47 -3.12 12.68
N TYR A 411 -21.16 -1.95 13.23
CA TYR A 411 -19.98 -1.74 14.06
C TYR A 411 -20.32 -1.82 15.55
N PHE A 412 -19.62 -2.67 16.30
CA PHE A 412 -19.78 -2.75 17.76
C PHE A 412 -18.55 -3.35 18.46
N PRO A 413 -17.76 -2.58 19.23
CA PRO A 413 -17.83 -1.12 19.40
C PRO A 413 -17.33 -0.36 18.16
N TYR A 414 -17.54 0.97 18.14
CA TYR A 414 -17.18 1.86 17.05
C TYR A 414 -16.43 3.11 17.54
N LEU A 415 -15.31 3.46 16.90
CA LEU A 415 -14.48 4.62 17.21
C LEU A 415 -14.40 5.54 15.98
N LEU A 416 -15.05 6.70 16.06
CA LEU A 416 -15.07 7.70 14.99
C LEU A 416 -14.18 8.88 15.37
N ILE A 417 -13.05 9.02 14.69
CA ILE A 417 -12.03 10.02 15.00
C ILE A 417 -12.25 11.28 14.17
N ASN A 418 -12.32 11.14 12.85
CA ASN A 418 -12.44 12.24 11.89
C ASN A 418 -13.04 11.74 10.58
N LYS A 419 -13.28 12.65 9.63
CA LYS A 419 -13.66 12.29 8.25
C LYS A 419 -12.66 11.28 7.68
N LYS A 420 -13.18 10.17 7.15
CA LYS A 420 -12.42 9.06 6.56
C LYS A 420 -11.41 8.41 7.52
N ARG A 421 -11.60 8.58 8.84
CA ARG A 421 -10.73 8.05 9.89
C ARG A 421 -11.57 7.46 11.03
N TYR A 422 -11.72 6.15 11.03
CA TYR A 422 -12.50 5.42 12.02
C TYR A 422 -12.01 3.97 12.15
N ALA A 423 -12.35 3.35 13.28
CA ALA A 423 -12.08 1.94 13.56
C ALA A 423 -13.29 1.32 14.26
N GLY A 424 -13.51 0.02 14.08
CA GLY A 424 -14.56 -0.70 14.78
C GLY A 424 -14.51 -2.20 14.52
N LEU A 425 -15.19 -2.98 15.35
CA LEU A 425 -15.38 -4.40 15.06
C LEU A 425 -16.48 -4.57 14.04
N TYR A 426 -16.19 -5.33 12.99
CA TYR A 426 -17.03 -5.54 11.82
C TYR A 426 -17.93 -6.75 12.04
N TRP A 427 -19.26 -6.54 12.04
CA TRP A 427 -20.24 -7.61 12.23
C TRP A 427 -21.13 -7.76 10.99
N THR A 428 -21.07 -8.92 10.35
CA THR A 428 -22.04 -9.35 9.32
C THR A 428 -23.10 -10.31 9.85
N ASN A 429 -22.81 -10.96 10.98
CA ASN A 429 -23.72 -11.84 11.70
C ASN A 429 -23.80 -11.41 13.17
N PRO A 430 -24.89 -11.72 13.88
CA PRO A 430 -25.10 -11.25 15.26
C PRO A 430 -24.28 -12.03 16.30
N VAL A 431 -23.64 -13.15 15.93
CA VAL A 431 -23.01 -14.08 16.89
C VAL A 431 -21.54 -13.72 17.12
N LYS A 432 -20.79 -13.44 16.07
CA LYS A 432 -19.34 -13.18 16.14
C LYS A 432 -18.91 -12.14 15.12
N TYR A 433 -18.05 -11.22 15.57
CA TYR A 433 -17.40 -10.26 14.68
C TYR A 433 -16.46 -10.96 13.68
N ASP A 434 -16.38 -10.41 12.47
CA ASP A 434 -15.56 -10.95 11.39
C ASP A 434 -14.10 -10.50 11.53
N LYS A 435 -13.89 -9.20 11.77
CA LYS A 435 -12.56 -8.57 11.88
C LYS A 435 -12.65 -7.19 12.50
N MET A 436 -11.50 -6.63 12.87
CA MET A 436 -11.37 -5.21 13.15
C MET A 436 -11.18 -4.45 11.84
N ASP A 437 -12.07 -3.50 11.53
CA ASP A 437 -11.93 -2.62 10.38
C ASP A 437 -11.25 -1.31 10.79
N CYS A 438 -10.32 -0.84 9.96
CA CYS A 438 -9.49 0.32 10.21
C CYS A 438 -9.42 1.16 8.93
N LYS A 439 -10.14 2.29 8.90
CA LYS A 439 -10.20 3.17 7.72
C LYS A 439 -9.40 4.44 7.96
N GLY A 440 -8.43 4.70 7.09
CA GLY A 440 -7.64 5.95 7.05
C GLY A 440 -6.76 6.24 8.28
N ILE A 441 -6.74 5.34 9.26
CA ILE A 441 -5.86 5.40 10.43
C ILE A 441 -4.45 4.90 10.10
N GLU A 442 -3.51 5.15 11.00
CA GLU A 442 -2.09 4.91 10.80
C GLU A 442 -1.70 3.44 10.58
N THR A 443 -2.54 2.48 10.97
CA THR A 443 -2.32 1.03 10.77
C THR A 443 -2.28 0.62 9.30
N VAL A 444 -3.10 1.27 8.46
CA VAL A 444 -3.21 0.96 7.02
C VAL A 444 -2.40 1.92 6.14
N ARG A 445 -1.83 2.95 6.75
CA ARG A 445 -0.95 3.93 6.08
C ARG A 445 0.48 3.37 5.93
N ARG A 446 1.23 3.95 4.99
CA ARG A 446 2.56 3.45 4.58
C ARG A 446 3.69 4.45 4.79
N ASP A 447 3.34 5.67 5.15
CA ASP A 447 4.25 6.78 5.39
C ASP A 447 4.79 6.82 6.83
N ASN A 448 4.34 5.89 7.68
CA ASN A 448 4.73 5.78 9.08
C ASN A 448 5.66 4.58 9.29
N SER A 449 6.40 4.60 10.39
CA SER A 449 7.22 3.45 10.78
C SER A 449 6.34 2.26 11.22
N PRO A 450 6.81 1.00 11.05
CA PRO A 450 6.10 -0.18 11.51
C PRO A 450 5.74 -0.14 13.01
N LEU A 451 6.56 0.48 13.85
CA LEU A 451 6.29 0.68 15.26
C LEU A 451 4.93 1.35 15.49
N VAL A 452 4.64 2.43 14.75
CA VAL A 452 3.37 3.18 14.90
C VAL A 452 2.20 2.28 14.52
N ALA A 453 2.30 1.58 13.39
CA ALA A 453 1.22 0.71 12.93
C ALA A 453 0.94 -0.43 13.91
N ASN A 454 2.00 -1.06 14.45
CA ASN A 454 1.90 -2.16 15.41
C ASN A 454 1.36 -1.69 16.76
N LEU A 455 1.86 -0.57 17.28
CA LEU A 455 1.40 0.01 18.54
C LEU A 455 -0.10 0.34 18.45
N ILE A 456 -0.49 1.08 17.40
CA ILE A 456 -1.88 1.50 17.22
C ILE A 456 -2.81 0.31 17.03
N ASN A 457 -2.39 -0.71 16.29
CA ASN A 457 -3.17 -1.93 16.11
C ASN A 457 -3.39 -2.65 17.44
N MET A 458 -2.35 -2.82 18.26
CA MET A 458 -2.46 -3.46 19.57
C MET A 458 -3.33 -2.64 20.55
N CYS A 459 -3.16 -1.31 20.60
CA CYS A 459 -4.02 -0.45 21.40
C CYS A 459 -5.49 -0.56 20.97
N LEU A 460 -5.78 -0.60 19.67
CA LEU A 460 -7.14 -0.78 19.16
C LEU A 460 -7.70 -2.16 19.48
N GLN A 461 -6.88 -3.22 19.45
CA GLN A 461 -7.29 -4.56 19.88
C GLN A 461 -7.69 -4.54 21.36
N MET A 462 -6.86 -4.00 22.24
CA MET A 462 -7.14 -3.88 23.67
C MET A 462 -8.39 -3.03 23.94
N ILE A 463 -8.58 -1.93 23.21
CA ILE A 463 -9.74 -1.04 23.38
C ILE A 463 -11.04 -1.66 22.83
N LEU A 464 -11.01 -2.23 21.62
CA LEU A 464 -12.22 -2.66 20.91
C LEU A 464 -12.60 -4.12 21.19
N ILE A 465 -11.62 -5.00 21.37
CA ILE A 465 -11.83 -6.44 21.61
C ILE A 465 -11.86 -6.71 23.11
N ASP A 466 -10.77 -6.38 23.80
CA ASP A 466 -10.61 -6.72 25.23
C ASP A 466 -11.38 -5.76 26.15
N ARG A 467 -11.79 -4.61 25.60
CA ARG A 467 -12.48 -3.52 26.32
C ARG A 467 -11.70 -3.02 27.53
N ASP A 468 -10.38 -2.96 27.40
CA ASP A 468 -9.44 -2.51 28.43
C ASP A 468 -8.62 -1.29 27.97
N PRO A 469 -9.15 -0.06 28.13
CA PRO A 469 -8.43 1.17 27.81
C PRO A 469 -7.22 1.42 28.73
N ASP A 470 -7.24 0.90 29.96
CA ASP A 470 -6.16 1.08 30.93
C ASP A 470 -4.96 0.20 30.55
N GLY A 471 -5.20 -1.06 30.19
CA GLY A 471 -4.20 -1.95 29.60
C GLY A 471 -3.60 -1.40 28.32
N ALA A 472 -4.42 -0.81 27.44
CA ALA A 472 -3.94 -0.14 26.22
C ALA A 472 -3.04 1.07 26.55
N THR A 473 -3.37 1.81 27.60
CA THR A 473 -2.58 2.95 28.08
C THR A 473 -1.23 2.50 28.63
N GLU A 474 -1.21 1.44 29.44
CA GLU A 474 0.03 0.90 30.00
C GLU A 474 0.94 0.32 28.93
N TYR A 475 0.38 -0.39 27.95
CA TYR A 475 1.12 -0.88 26.79
C TYR A 475 1.76 0.27 25.98
N ALA A 476 1.03 1.37 25.78
CA ALA A 476 1.57 2.55 25.11
C ALA A 476 2.71 3.20 25.90
N LYS A 477 2.59 3.34 27.23
CA LYS A 477 3.65 3.86 28.10
C LYS A 477 4.89 2.98 28.06
N GLN A 478 4.73 1.65 28.13
CA GLN A 478 5.82 0.69 28.04
C GLN A 478 6.56 0.82 26.71
N THR A 479 5.83 0.90 25.59
CA THR A 479 6.41 1.08 24.26
C THR A 479 7.18 2.40 24.13
N ILE A 480 6.66 3.49 24.72
CA ILE A 480 7.35 4.78 24.77
C ILE A 480 8.62 4.68 25.62
N SER A 481 8.57 3.99 26.77
CA SER A 481 9.75 3.74 27.61
C SER A 481 10.80 2.93 26.85
N ASP A 482 10.39 1.90 26.11
CA ASP A 482 11.27 1.09 25.28
C ASP A 482 11.93 1.90 24.17
N LEU A 483 11.19 2.81 23.53
CA LEU A 483 11.74 3.71 22.53
C LEU A 483 12.82 4.63 23.14
N LEU A 484 12.53 5.26 24.28
CA LEU A 484 13.44 6.20 24.94
C LEU A 484 14.65 5.52 25.59
N CYS A 485 14.51 4.26 25.98
CA CYS A 485 15.60 3.41 26.47
C CYS A 485 16.40 2.72 25.35
N ASN A 486 16.11 3.04 24.08
CA ASN A 486 16.75 2.43 22.90
C ASN A 486 16.64 0.90 22.86
N ARG A 487 15.52 0.36 23.37
CA ARG A 487 15.18 -1.09 23.37
C ARG A 487 14.36 -1.52 22.14
N ILE A 488 13.93 -0.57 21.31
CA ILE A 488 13.18 -0.84 20.08
C ILE A 488 14.12 -1.24 18.94
N ASP A 489 13.69 -2.21 18.15
CA ASP A 489 14.41 -2.65 16.96
C ASP A 489 14.42 -1.61 15.84
N ILE A 490 15.56 -1.41 15.19
CA ILE A 490 15.67 -0.43 14.09
C ILE A 490 14.73 -0.75 12.93
N SER A 491 14.41 -2.04 12.69
CA SER A 491 13.44 -2.45 11.65
C SER A 491 12.05 -1.86 11.90
N GLN A 492 11.68 -1.63 13.17
CA GLN A 492 10.41 -1.01 13.55
C GLN A 492 10.41 0.51 13.33
N LEU A 493 11.59 1.11 13.13
CA LEU A 493 11.79 2.55 12.96
C LEU A 493 11.98 2.97 11.50
N VAL A 494 12.13 2.01 10.57
CA VAL A 494 12.32 2.29 9.14
C VAL A 494 11.06 2.94 8.55
N ILE A 495 11.23 4.10 7.93
CA ILE A 495 10.19 4.82 7.18
C ILE A 495 10.48 4.62 5.69
N THR A 496 9.44 4.42 4.87
CA THR A 496 9.59 4.29 3.41
C THR A 496 8.78 5.35 2.69
N LYS A 497 9.40 6.04 1.72
CA LYS A 497 8.72 6.98 0.83
C LYS A 497 9.12 6.76 -0.62
N GLU A 498 8.16 6.95 -1.51
CA GLU A 498 8.36 6.82 -2.96
C GLU A 498 9.04 8.06 -3.52
N LEU A 499 10.11 7.87 -4.30
CA LEU A 499 10.82 8.91 -5.03
C LEU A 499 10.05 9.22 -6.32
N SER A 500 9.11 10.16 -6.25
CA SER A 500 8.13 10.41 -7.31
C SER A 500 8.55 11.43 -8.37
N LYS A 501 9.56 12.25 -8.11
CA LYS A 501 10.04 13.29 -9.02
C LYS A 501 11.57 13.37 -9.02
N THR A 502 12.11 14.05 -10.01
CA THR A 502 13.51 14.47 -10.02
C THR A 502 13.72 15.60 -9.00
N ASP A 503 14.97 15.76 -8.58
CA ASP A 503 15.36 16.64 -7.48
C ASP A 503 14.94 18.11 -7.71
N ASP A 504 15.06 18.57 -8.97
CA ASP A 504 14.75 19.95 -9.39
C ASP A 504 13.24 20.27 -9.40
N GLU A 505 12.37 19.26 -9.36
CA GLU A 505 10.91 19.42 -9.43
C GLU A 505 10.23 19.45 -8.06
N TYR A 506 10.98 19.24 -6.98
CA TYR A 506 10.45 19.33 -5.63
C TYR A 506 10.46 20.79 -5.15
N VAL A 507 9.27 21.33 -4.87
CA VAL A 507 9.06 22.68 -4.32
C VAL A 507 9.69 22.85 -2.92
N GLY A 508 10.14 21.76 -2.28
CA GLY A 508 10.89 21.82 -1.02
C GLY A 508 11.66 20.53 -0.72
N LYS A 509 12.77 20.68 0.01
CA LYS A 509 13.69 19.58 0.35
C LYS A 509 12.99 18.50 1.18
N GLN A 510 13.06 17.26 0.70
CA GLN A 510 12.49 16.08 1.35
C GLN A 510 13.59 15.14 1.85
N ALA A 511 13.31 14.44 2.96
CA ALA A 511 14.24 13.48 3.56
C ALA A 511 14.69 12.36 2.61
N HIS A 512 13.74 11.64 2.02
CA HIS A 512 14.01 10.52 1.10
C HIS A 512 14.78 10.94 -0.16
N VAL A 513 14.58 12.18 -0.64
CA VAL A 513 15.26 12.72 -1.82
C VAL A 513 16.72 13.05 -1.49
N GLU A 514 16.95 13.79 -0.42
CA GLU A 514 18.31 14.13 0.04
C GLU A 514 19.12 12.87 0.41
N LEU A 515 18.46 11.86 0.97
CA LEU A 515 19.10 10.56 1.22
C LEU A 515 19.47 9.85 -0.08
N ALA A 516 18.57 9.79 -1.06
CA ALA A 516 18.84 9.14 -2.35
C ALA A 516 20.06 9.79 -3.03
N ASN A 517 20.15 11.12 -3.00
CA ASN A 517 21.31 11.87 -3.51
C ASN A 517 22.59 11.54 -2.73
N ARG A 518 22.51 11.40 -1.41
CA ARG A 518 23.66 11.06 -0.57
C ARG A 518 24.16 9.65 -0.83
N ILE A 519 23.24 8.68 -0.98
CA ILE A 519 23.57 7.31 -1.38
C ILE A 519 24.25 7.32 -2.75
N LYS A 520 23.69 8.04 -3.73
CA LYS A 520 24.27 8.16 -5.07
C LYS A 520 25.69 8.73 -5.08
N LYS A 521 26.00 9.67 -4.17
CA LYS A 521 27.36 10.21 -3.99
C LYS A 521 28.31 9.23 -3.34
N ARG A 522 27.82 8.38 -2.42
CA ARG A 522 28.64 7.37 -1.72
C ARG A 522 28.92 6.16 -2.59
N ASP A 523 27.88 5.65 -3.25
CA ASP A 523 27.93 4.51 -4.15
C ASP A 523 26.86 4.66 -5.24
N PRO A 524 27.26 5.07 -6.47
CA PRO A 524 26.34 5.20 -7.59
C PRO A 524 25.60 3.91 -7.95
N GLY A 525 26.17 2.73 -7.64
CA GLY A 525 25.61 1.42 -8.00
C GLY A 525 24.40 1.00 -7.15
N SER A 526 24.26 1.54 -5.94
CA SER A 526 23.18 1.20 -5.01
C SER A 526 22.12 2.30 -4.85
N ALA A 527 22.19 3.35 -5.69
CA ALA A 527 21.31 4.51 -5.65
C ALA A 527 19.85 4.16 -6.05
N PRO A 528 18.83 4.63 -5.29
CA PRO A 528 17.43 4.48 -5.68
C PRO A 528 17.09 5.21 -6.99
N GLN A 529 16.20 4.62 -7.80
CA GLN A 529 15.71 5.21 -9.05
C GLN A 529 14.34 5.87 -8.88
N LEU A 530 13.91 6.64 -9.88
CA LEU A 530 12.60 7.31 -9.88
C LEU A 530 11.47 6.26 -9.91
N GLY A 531 10.56 6.36 -8.96
CA GLY A 531 9.50 5.38 -8.70
C GLY A 531 9.84 4.35 -7.62
N ASP A 532 11.10 4.27 -7.17
CA ASP A 532 11.51 3.39 -6.07
C ASP A 532 11.08 3.95 -4.71
N ARG A 533 10.95 3.05 -3.74
CA ARG A 533 10.76 3.45 -2.34
C ARG A 533 12.10 3.46 -1.62
N VAL A 534 12.43 4.60 -1.05
CA VAL A 534 13.66 4.81 -0.29
C VAL A 534 13.37 4.54 1.19
N PRO A 535 13.96 3.49 1.80
CA PRO A 535 13.90 3.26 3.23
C PRO A 535 14.89 4.18 3.95
N TYR A 536 14.49 4.76 5.08
CA TYR A 536 15.35 5.60 5.90
C TYR A 536 14.94 5.60 7.37
N VAL A 537 15.88 5.95 8.24
CA VAL A 537 15.64 6.27 9.66
C VAL A 537 16.06 7.71 9.95
N ILE A 538 15.56 8.27 11.04
CA ILE A 538 15.95 9.63 11.49
C ILE A 538 16.98 9.54 12.61
N ILE A 539 18.19 10.01 12.33
CA ILE A 539 19.32 10.01 13.27
C ILE A 539 19.32 11.25 14.17
N ALA A 540 19.94 11.12 15.34
CA ALA A 540 20.11 12.22 16.27
C ALA A 540 21.11 13.25 15.70
N ALA A 541 20.74 14.53 15.80
CA ALA A 541 21.59 15.66 15.40
C ALA A 541 21.39 16.83 16.38
N SER A 542 22.05 17.96 16.14
CA SER A 542 21.90 19.15 16.96
C SER A 542 20.46 19.68 16.97
N LYS A 543 20.07 20.36 18.06
CA LYS A 543 18.74 20.96 18.16
C LYS A 543 18.51 21.91 16.97
N LYS A 544 17.31 21.84 16.38
CA LYS A 544 16.87 22.57 15.17
C LYS A 544 17.46 22.11 13.82
N THR A 545 18.23 21.01 13.76
CA THR A 545 18.58 20.43 12.45
C THR A 545 17.32 19.97 11.71
N PRO A 546 17.10 20.40 10.45
CA PRO A 546 15.95 19.99 9.67
C PRO A 546 15.88 18.47 9.49
N ALA A 547 14.67 17.90 9.51
CA ALA A 547 14.48 16.45 9.42
C ALA A 547 15.07 15.83 8.14
N PHE A 548 15.12 16.56 7.02
CA PHE A 548 15.70 16.05 5.78
C PHE A 548 17.22 15.79 5.87
N MET A 549 17.95 16.58 6.66
CA MET A 549 19.38 16.37 6.90
C MET A 549 19.66 15.18 7.83
N LYS A 550 18.68 14.84 8.67
CA LYS A 550 18.77 13.75 9.66
C LYS A 550 18.36 12.38 9.10
N SER A 551 18.03 12.28 7.82
CA SER A 551 17.69 10.99 7.20
C SER A 551 18.94 10.20 6.88
N GLU A 552 18.95 8.89 7.16
CA GLU A 552 20.08 8.01 6.85
C GLU A 552 19.62 6.59 6.51
N ASP A 553 20.44 5.87 5.74
CA ASP A 553 20.19 4.47 5.39
C ASP A 553 20.27 3.55 6.63
N PRO A 554 19.29 2.65 6.87
CA PRO A 554 19.26 1.81 8.06
C PRO A 554 20.49 0.89 8.21
N ILE A 555 21.07 0.40 7.10
CA ILE A 555 22.27 -0.45 7.12
C ILE A 555 23.47 0.39 7.51
N TYR A 556 23.62 1.58 6.90
CA TYR A 556 24.69 2.50 7.25
C TYR A 556 24.65 2.88 8.74
N VAL A 557 23.46 3.12 9.30
CA VAL A 557 23.27 3.39 10.72
C VAL A 557 23.68 2.22 11.60
N LEU A 558 23.31 0.99 11.20
CA LEU A 558 23.68 -0.24 11.92
C LEU A 558 25.19 -0.47 11.91
N GLU A 559 25.87 -0.33 10.76
CA GLU A 559 27.32 -0.54 10.63
C GLU A 559 28.09 0.48 11.48
N ASN A 560 27.68 1.74 11.42
CA ASN A 560 28.37 2.86 12.04
C ASN A 560 27.91 3.21 13.48
N ASN A 561 26.93 2.48 14.04
CA ASN A 561 26.36 2.76 15.37
C ASN A 561 25.90 4.20 15.55
N ILE A 562 25.20 4.74 14.55
CA ILE A 562 24.73 6.13 14.60
C ILE A 562 23.50 6.21 15.51
N PRO A 563 23.45 7.14 16.49
CA PRO A 563 22.32 7.25 17.41
C PRO A 563 21.04 7.68 16.69
N ILE A 564 19.91 7.10 17.11
CA ILE A 564 18.57 7.42 16.59
C ILE A 564 17.96 8.60 17.34
N ASP A 565 17.21 9.45 16.64
CA ASP A 565 16.48 10.57 17.26
C ASP A 565 15.17 10.08 17.89
N THR A 566 15.26 9.55 19.11
CA THR A 566 14.09 9.03 19.84
C THR A 566 13.03 10.11 20.10
N SER A 567 13.43 11.39 20.20
CA SER A 567 12.50 12.51 20.39
C SER A 567 11.65 12.75 19.14
N TYR A 568 12.27 12.68 17.95
CA TYR A 568 11.53 12.76 16.70
C TYR A 568 10.48 11.65 16.57
N TYR A 569 10.83 10.40 16.88
CA TYR A 569 9.87 9.29 16.81
C TYR A 569 8.74 9.44 17.84
N LEU A 570 9.03 9.92 19.05
CA LEU A 570 7.99 10.20 20.03
C LEU A 570 7.04 11.30 19.51
N ASP A 571 7.56 12.51 19.23
CA ASP A 571 6.75 13.70 18.96
C ASP A 571 6.06 13.67 17.59
N ASN A 572 6.78 13.22 16.56
CA ASN A 572 6.30 13.28 15.17
C ASN A 572 5.59 12.00 14.72
N GLN A 573 5.97 10.83 15.24
CA GLN A 573 5.43 9.54 14.79
C GLN A 573 4.40 8.96 15.77
N LEU A 574 4.64 8.96 17.09
CA LEU A 574 3.77 8.29 18.06
C LEU A 574 2.73 9.21 18.70
N SER A 575 3.09 10.43 19.10
CA SER A 575 2.21 11.31 19.88
C SER A 575 0.89 11.61 19.18
N LYS A 576 0.93 12.06 17.92
CA LYS A 576 -0.31 12.46 17.21
C LYS A 576 -1.27 11.29 16.96
N PRO A 577 -0.82 10.10 16.51
CA PRO A 577 -1.71 8.95 16.35
C PRO A 577 -2.28 8.44 17.68
N LEU A 578 -1.48 8.40 18.75
CA LEU A 578 -1.95 7.98 20.07
C LEU A 578 -3.02 8.93 20.61
N LEU A 579 -2.76 10.23 20.58
CA LEU A 579 -3.73 11.24 21.03
C LEU A 579 -5.06 11.10 20.29
N ARG A 580 -5.05 10.95 18.96
CA ARG A 580 -6.29 10.77 18.16
C ARG A 580 -7.17 9.59 18.60
N ILE A 581 -6.60 8.53 19.17
CA ILE A 581 -7.34 7.33 19.56
C ILE A 581 -7.79 7.42 21.01
N PHE A 582 -6.95 7.98 21.89
CA PHE A 582 -7.23 8.07 23.31
C PHE A 582 -8.02 9.32 23.70
N GLU A 583 -7.96 10.42 22.93
CA GLU A 583 -8.73 11.64 23.17
C GLU A 583 -10.25 11.39 23.26
N PRO A 584 -10.88 10.63 22.34
CA PRO A 584 -12.32 10.35 22.42
C PRO A 584 -12.73 9.46 23.61
N ILE A 585 -11.77 8.83 24.30
CA ILE A 585 -12.01 7.86 25.38
C ILE A 585 -11.71 8.49 26.74
N LEU A 586 -10.54 9.12 26.88
CA LEU A 586 -10.03 9.68 28.14
C LEU A 586 -10.26 11.20 28.27
N GLY A 587 -10.55 11.89 27.17
CA GLY A 587 -10.58 13.35 27.06
C GLY A 587 -9.20 13.96 26.73
N GLU A 588 -9.20 15.12 26.07
CA GLU A 588 -7.99 15.74 25.48
C GLU A 588 -6.85 15.96 26.49
N LYS A 589 -7.12 16.65 27.59
CA LYS A 589 -6.10 16.98 28.59
C LYS A 589 -5.54 15.75 29.32
N LYS A 590 -6.39 14.72 29.52
CA LYS A 590 -6.02 13.50 30.23
C LYS A 590 -5.16 12.58 29.35
N ALA A 591 -5.49 12.47 28.06
CA ALA A 591 -4.70 11.66 27.13
C ALA A 591 -3.25 12.18 26.99
N GLU A 592 -3.06 13.49 26.80
CA GLU A 592 -1.72 14.07 26.64
C GLU A 592 -0.87 13.94 27.92
N SER A 593 -1.47 14.21 29.07
CA SER A 593 -0.77 14.08 30.35
C SER A 593 -0.39 12.63 30.63
N VAL A 594 -1.33 11.69 30.55
CA VAL A 594 -1.07 10.29 30.92
C VAL A 594 -0.08 9.60 29.97
N LEU A 595 -0.17 9.86 28.66
CA LEU A 595 0.64 9.16 27.67
C LEU A 595 2.02 9.81 27.46
N LEU A 596 2.10 11.14 27.45
CA LEU A 596 3.33 11.85 27.06
C LEU A 596 4.09 12.46 28.24
N LYS A 597 3.46 12.63 29.40
CA LYS A 597 4.04 13.26 30.59
C LYS A 597 3.99 12.29 31.78
N GLY A 598 5.05 11.51 31.98
CA GLY A 598 5.12 10.57 33.11
C GLY A 598 6.53 10.08 33.39
N ASP A 599 6.67 9.23 34.41
CA ASP A 599 7.96 8.66 34.79
C ASP A 599 8.56 7.78 33.68
N HIS A 600 7.72 7.16 32.86
CA HIS A 600 8.10 6.36 31.71
C HIS A 600 8.85 7.16 30.63
N THR A 601 8.71 8.50 30.59
CA THR A 601 9.42 9.37 29.63
C THR A 601 10.66 10.07 30.20
N ARG A 602 10.93 9.92 31.51
CA ARG A 602 12.07 10.56 32.19
C ARG A 602 13.39 9.85 31.94
N THR A 603 13.35 8.53 31.79
CA THR A 603 14.56 7.72 31.59
C THR A 603 14.93 7.69 30.11
N LYS A 604 16.09 8.24 29.76
CA LYS A 604 16.63 8.26 28.40
C LYS A 604 18.02 7.63 28.37
N THR A 605 18.21 6.65 27.48
CA THR A 605 19.53 6.02 27.27
C THR A 605 20.16 6.61 26.01
N PHE A 606 21.39 7.09 26.14
CA PHE A 606 22.14 7.68 25.01
C PHE A 606 23.21 6.70 24.51
N VAL A 607 23.25 6.51 23.19
CA VAL A 607 24.31 5.74 22.51
C VAL A 607 25.32 6.71 21.91
N THR A 608 26.61 6.42 22.08
CA THR A 608 27.70 7.19 21.49
C THR A 608 27.97 6.71 20.06
N SER A 609 28.01 7.66 19.11
CA SER A 609 28.35 7.40 17.70
C SER A 609 29.81 6.99 17.54
N LYS A 610 30.10 6.07 16.60
CA LYS A 610 31.48 5.78 16.14
C LYS A 610 31.97 6.74 15.06
N VAL A 611 31.11 7.61 14.56
CA VAL A 611 31.39 8.52 13.44
C VAL A 611 31.39 9.96 13.92
N GLY A 612 32.50 10.66 13.66
CA GLY A 612 32.72 12.08 13.95
C GLY A 612 34.17 12.37 14.36
N GLY A 613 34.70 13.54 14.00
CA GLY A 613 36.11 13.91 14.27
C GLY A 613 36.50 13.78 15.75
N LEU A 614 35.58 14.03 16.69
CA LEU A 614 35.81 13.90 18.13
C LEU A 614 35.82 12.44 18.62
N SER A 615 35.06 11.55 17.97
CA SER A 615 34.92 10.14 18.37
C SER A 615 36.22 9.34 18.17
N ALA A 616 37.05 9.75 17.20
CA ALA A 616 38.38 9.17 16.98
C ALA A 616 39.37 9.43 18.14
N PHE A 617 39.14 10.48 18.93
CA PHE A 617 40.00 10.85 20.08
C PHE A 617 39.42 10.37 21.43
N THR A 618 38.28 9.65 21.41
CA THR A 618 37.62 9.21 22.64
C THR A 618 38.21 7.88 23.11
N LYS A 619 38.94 7.87 24.23
CA LYS A 619 39.46 6.64 24.83
C LYS A 619 38.33 5.88 25.53
N LYS A 620 37.96 4.71 25.02
CA LYS A 620 36.95 3.84 25.64
C LYS A 620 37.49 3.34 26.98
N ARG A 621 36.93 3.82 28.09
CA ARG A 621 37.20 3.26 29.42
C ARG A 621 36.19 2.18 29.73
N GLU A 622 36.66 1.07 30.30
CA GLU A 622 35.78 0.00 30.71
C GLU A 622 34.95 0.40 31.93
N THR A 623 33.74 -0.15 32.02
CA THR A 623 32.84 0.06 33.16
C THR A 623 32.43 -1.26 33.78
N CYS A 624 32.20 -1.26 35.09
CA CYS A 624 31.69 -2.39 35.84
C CYS A 624 30.32 -2.79 35.30
N VAL A 625 30.14 -4.07 34.97
CA VAL A 625 28.86 -4.60 34.43
C VAL A 625 27.73 -4.43 35.46
N GLY A 626 28.02 -4.59 36.76
CA GLY A 626 27.01 -4.51 37.82
C GLY A 626 26.53 -3.10 38.16
N CYS A 627 27.45 -2.13 38.30
CA CYS A 627 27.12 -0.78 38.80
C CYS A 627 27.48 0.37 37.85
N ARG A 628 28.05 0.07 36.67
CA ARG A 628 28.49 1.05 35.65
C ARG A 628 29.59 2.02 36.10
N ALA A 629 30.23 1.79 37.25
CA ALA A 629 31.40 2.55 37.68
C ALA A 629 32.57 2.32 36.70
N VAL A 630 33.33 3.37 36.41
CA VAL A 630 34.52 3.29 35.55
C VAL A 630 35.59 2.43 36.23
N LEU A 631 36.20 1.52 35.46
CA LEU A 631 37.26 0.64 35.94
C LEU A 631 38.62 1.15 35.50
N ASP A 632 39.58 1.08 36.41
CA ASP A 632 40.99 1.40 36.15
C ASP A 632 41.81 0.20 35.67
N ARG A 633 41.25 -1.02 35.78
CA ARG A 633 41.86 -2.29 35.35
C ARG A 633 40.93 -3.03 34.41
N GLU A 634 41.50 -3.82 33.51
CA GLU A 634 40.76 -4.74 32.63
C GLU A 634 40.13 -5.84 33.49
N GLY A 635 38.80 -5.85 33.55
CA GLY A 635 38.01 -6.78 34.35
C GLY A 635 36.52 -6.47 34.25
N ALA A 636 35.65 -7.46 34.47
CA ALA A 636 34.20 -7.29 34.29
C ALA A 636 33.51 -6.51 35.42
N VAL A 637 33.95 -6.68 36.67
CA VAL A 637 33.29 -6.13 37.87
C VAL A 637 34.24 -5.31 38.73
N CYS A 638 33.72 -4.27 39.40
CA CYS A 638 34.47 -3.53 40.41
C CYS A 638 34.56 -4.32 41.72
N ASN A 639 35.49 -3.93 42.59
CA ASN A 639 35.69 -4.55 43.91
C ASN A 639 34.41 -4.63 44.75
N TYR A 640 33.50 -3.63 44.63
CA TYR A 640 32.23 -3.62 45.34
C TYR A 640 31.20 -4.63 44.79
N CYS A 641 31.21 -4.87 43.48
CA CYS A 641 30.30 -5.81 42.83
C CYS A 641 30.82 -7.26 42.81
N LYS A 642 32.06 -7.48 43.28
CA LYS A 642 32.73 -8.78 43.22
C LYS A 642 31.98 -9.87 44.00
N SER A 643 31.35 -9.54 45.12
CA SER A 643 30.49 -10.48 45.87
C SER A 643 29.27 -10.97 45.08
N ARG A 644 28.82 -10.22 44.07
CA ARG A 644 27.68 -10.55 43.21
C ARG A 644 28.11 -10.98 41.80
N GLU A 645 29.39 -11.25 41.60
CA GLU A 645 29.97 -11.57 40.29
C GLU A 645 29.29 -12.77 39.64
N SER A 646 29.07 -13.86 40.38
CA SER A 646 28.37 -15.06 39.90
C SER A 646 26.94 -14.75 39.42
N GLN A 647 26.18 -13.96 40.19
CA GLN A 647 24.82 -13.57 39.82
C GLN A 647 24.80 -12.70 38.54
N ILE A 648 25.75 -11.78 38.42
CA ILE A 648 25.88 -10.91 37.23
C ILE A 648 26.24 -11.76 36.02
N TYR A 649 27.21 -12.68 36.16
CA TYR A 649 27.61 -13.59 35.09
C TYR A 649 26.45 -14.48 34.62
N GLN A 650 25.71 -15.10 35.54
CA GLN A 650 24.54 -15.93 35.24
C GLN A 650 23.45 -15.16 34.47
N LYS A 651 23.25 -13.88 34.80
CA LYS A 651 22.30 -13.02 34.08
C LYS A 651 22.76 -12.74 32.66
N GLU A 652 24.02 -12.35 32.48
CA GLU A 652 24.55 -11.99 31.17
C GLU A 652 24.72 -13.20 30.25
N ILE A 653 25.08 -14.38 30.79
CA ILE A 653 25.17 -15.62 30.01
C ILE A 653 23.79 -16.12 29.57
N SER A 654 22.76 -15.97 30.42
CA SER A 654 21.37 -16.27 30.02
C SER A 654 20.92 -15.37 28.87
N HIS A 655 21.34 -14.10 28.86
CA HIS A 655 21.05 -13.20 27.75
C HIS A 655 21.81 -13.58 26.48
N LEU A 656 23.08 -13.99 26.60
CA LEU A 656 23.86 -14.52 25.47
C LEU A 656 23.16 -15.71 24.82
N ASN A 657 22.69 -16.67 25.62
CA ASN A 657 21.97 -17.86 25.13
C ASN A 657 20.71 -17.49 24.31
N VAL A 658 19.94 -16.49 24.77
CA VAL A 658 18.78 -15.98 24.01
C VAL A 658 19.20 -15.36 22.68
N LEU A 659 20.33 -14.64 22.64
CA LEU A 659 20.86 -14.07 21.40
C LEU A 659 21.36 -15.17 20.44
N GLU A 660 22.01 -16.22 20.94
CA GLU A 660 22.47 -17.37 20.16
C GLU A 660 21.31 -18.16 19.55
N GLU A 661 20.26 -18.44 20.32
CA GLU A 661 19.04 -19.08 19.81
C GLU A 661 18.42 -18.25 18.69
N LYS A 662 18.28 -16.94 18.92
CA LYS A 662 17.70 -16.01 17.95
C LYS A 662 18.56 -15.90 16.69
N PHE A 663 19.88 -15.86 16.82
CA PHE A 663 20.82 -15.86 15.71
C PHE A 663 20.62 -17.12 14.86
N SER A 664 20.65 -18.28 15.50
CA SER A 664 20.52 -19.59 14.84
C SER A 664 19.19 -19.72 14.09
N ARG A 665 18.07 -19.30 14.71
CA ARG A 665 16.74 -19.33 14.10
C ARG A 665 16.65 -18.44 12.87
N LEU A 666 17.16 -17.21 12.94
CA LEU A 666 17.09 -16.25 11.83
C LEU A 666 17.95 -16.69 10.64
N TRP A 667 19.19 -17.13 10.88
CA TRP A 667 20.09 -17.57 9.82
C TRP A 667 19.67 -18.89 9.18
N THR A 668 19.18 -19.85 9.96
CA THR A 668 18.62 -21.11 9.43
C THR A 668 17.36 -20.84 8.60
N GLN A 669 16.51 -19.89 9.01
CA GLN A 669 15.34 -19.50 8.21
C GLN A 669 15.74 -18.89 6.86
N CYS A 670 16.85 -18.13 6.81
CA CYS A 670 17.39 -17.66 5.54
C CYS A 670 17.85 -18.80 4.62
N GLN A 671 18.52 -19.82 5.15
CA GLN A 671 18.91 -21.01 4.37
C GLN A 671 17.68 -21.76 3.82
N ARG A 672 16.63 -21.92 4.63
CA ARG A 672 15.35 -22.52 4.19
C ARG A 672 14.68 -21.70 3.08
N CYS A 673 14.70 -20.37 3.20
CA CYS A 673 14.14 -19.47 2.20
C CYS A 673 14.93 -19.52 0.88
N GLN A 674 16.26 -19.58 0.97
CA GLN A 674 17.16 -19.77 -0.18
C GLN A 674 16.95 -21.16 -0.83
N GLY A 675 16.67 -22.18 -0.03
CA GLY A 675 16.49 -23.56 -0.48
C GLY A 675 17.79 -24.38 -0.55
N SER A 676 18.93 -23.80 -0.14
CA SER A 676 20.22 -24.49 -0.04
C SER A 676 20.76 -24.42 1.38
N LEU A 677 21.34 -25.53 1.85
CA LEU A 677 21.99 -25.63 3.16
C LEU A 677 23.52 -25.55 3.07
N HIS A 678 24.08 -25.69 1.87
CA HIS A 678 25.52 -25.83 1.63
C HIS A 678 26.15 -24.62 0.95
N GLU A 679 25.34 -23.62 0.60
CA GLU A 679 25.80 -22.42 -0.09
C GLU A 679 25.50 -21.17 0.73
N ASP A 680 26.31 -20.14 0.56
CA ASP A 680 26.17 -18.89 1.30
C ASP A 680 24.85 -18.16 1.00
N VAL A 681 24.30 -17.55 2.05
CA VAL A 681 23.09 -16.73 2.02
C VAL A 681 23.46 -15.29 1.64
N LEU A 682 23.28 -14.91 0.38
CA LEU A 682 23.69 -13.60 -0.16
C LEU A 682 22.51 -12.63 -0.39
N CYS A 683 21.39 -12.86 0.30
CA CYS A 683 20.14 -12.11 0.12
C CYS A 683 20.25 -10.64 0.59
N THR A 684 19.84 -9.67 -0.23
CA THR A 684 19.78 -8.23 0.12
C THR A 684 18.38 -7.63 0.13
N SER A 685 17.35 -8.46 0.19
CA SER A 685 15.95 -8.03 0.13
C SER A 685 15.59 -7.07 1.27
N ARG A 686 15.51 -5.76 0.96
CA ARG A 686 15.14 -4.69 1.90
C ARG A 686 13.67 -4.79 2.37
N ASP A 687 12.84 -5.50 1.62
CA ASP A 687 11.44 -5.76 1.95
C ASP A 687 11.25 -6.92 2.96
N CYS A 688 12.32 -7.67 3.26
CA CYS A 688 12.24 -8.82 4.18
C CYS A 688 12.43 -8.36 5.63
N PRO A 689 11.50 -8.69 6.56
CA PRO A 689 11.67 -8.32 7.97
C PRO A 689 12.90 -8.97 8.61
N ILE A 690 13.30 -10.17 8.14
CA ILE A 690 14.46 -10.90 8.66
C ILE A 690 15.78 -10.20 8.29
N PHE A 691 15.82 -9.46 7.17
CA PHE A 691 17.06 -8.91 6.63
C PHE A 691 17.79 -7.99 7.63
N TYR A 692 17.08 -7.02 8.21
CA TYR A 692 17.66 -6.12 9.21
C TYR A 692 17.84 -6.81 10.57
N MET A 693 16.90 -7.69 10.95
CA MET A 693 16.94 -8.42 12.22
C MET A 693 18.18 -9.31 12.33
N ARG A 694 18.52 -10.08 11.29
CA ARG A 694 19.69 -10.98 11.33
C ARG A 694 21.01 -10.22 11.44
N LYS A 695 21.13 -9.05 10.78
CA LYS A 695 22.33 -8.20 10.83
C LYS A 695 22.50 -7.55 12.20
N LYS A 696 21.40 -7.11 12.82
CA LYS A 696 21.43 -6.60 14.19
C LYS A 696 21.81 -7.69 15.19
N VAL A 697 21.13 -8.84 15.16
CA VAL A 697 21.41 -9.93 16.10
C VAL A 697 22.84 -10.44 15.96
N GLN A 698 23.40 -10.48 14.75
CA GLN A 698 24.81 -10.77 14.52
C GLN A 698 25.73 -9.81 15.30
N LYS A 699 25.44 -8.51 15.25
CA LYS A 699 26.22 -7.49 15.94
C LYS A 699 26.02 -7.51 17.46
N ASP A 700 24.77 -7.63 17.91
CA ASP A 700 24.43 -7.75 19.34
C ASP A 700 25.14 -8.97 19.95
N LEU A 701 25.19 -10.09 19.24
CA LEU A 701 25.90 -11.30 19.66
C LEU A 701 27.42 -11.08 19.76
N GLU A 702 28.02 -10.40 18.77
CA GLU A 702 29.45 -10.09 18.79
C GLU A 702 29.82 -9.14 19.94
N ASP A 703 29.03 -8.10 20.16
CA ASP A 703 29.24 -7.13 21.24
C ASP A 703 29.01 -7.76 22.63
N HIS A 704 28.00 -8.63 22.77
CA HIS A 704 27.71 -9.33 24.03
C HIS A 704 28.72 -10.45 24.33
N GLY A 705 29.21 -11.14 23.31
CA GLY A 705 30.32 -12.10 23.44
C GLY A 705 31.59 -11.44 23.98
N LYS A 706 31.95 -10.25 23.47
CA LYS A 706 33.07 -9.45 24.00
C LYS A 706 32.85 -9.03 25.46
N LEU A 707 31.61 -8.79 25.88
CA LEU A 707 31.29 -8.48 27.27
C LEU A 707 31.50 -9.68 28.19
N ILE A 708 31.09 -10.87 27.78
CA ILE A 708 31.28 -12.12 28.54
C ILE A 708 32.76 -12.48 28.65
N ALA A 709 33.55 -12.28 27.59
CA ALA A 709 34.99 -12.52 27.62
C ALA A 709 35.73 -11.73 28.72
N ARG A 710 35.16 -10.63 29.23
CA ARG A 710 35.76 -9.84 30.34
C ARG A 710 35.75 -10.57 31.69
N PHE A 711 34.97 -11.64 31.83
CA PHE A 711 34.96 -12.48 33.03
C PHE A 711 36.08 -13.54 33.04
N GLY A 712 36.86 -13.63 31.95
CA GLY A 712 37.89 -14.65 31.75
C GLY A 712 37.36 -15.88 31.04
N ASP A 713 38.29 -16.74 30.62
CA ASP A 713 37.95 -18.03 30.04
C ASP A 713 37.57 -19.02 31.15
N PRO A 714 36.57 -19.90 30.92
CA PRO A 714 36.30 -20.98 31.84
C PRO A 714 37.50 -21.94 31.85
N GLU A 715 38.25 -21.95 32.94
CA GLU A 715 39.27 -22.97 33.21
C GLU A 715 38.59 -24.17 33.89
N TRP A 716 38.80 -25.34 33.32
CA TRP A 716 38.27 -26.63 33.78
C TRP A 716 39.31 -27.37 34.59
#